data_AF-X6MUP6-F1
#
_entry.id   AF-X6MUP6-F1
#
_cell.length_a   1.000
_cell.length_b   1.000
_cell.length_c   1.000
_cell.angle_alpha   90.00
_cell.angle_beta   90.00
_cell.angle_gamma   90.00
#
_symmetry.space_group_name_H-M   'P 1'
#
loop_
_entity.id
_entity.type
_entity.pdbx_description
1 polymer ?
#
loop_
_entity_poly.entity_id
_entity_poly.type
_entity_poly.pdbx_seq_one_letter_code
_entity_poly.pdbx_strand_id
1 'polypeptide(L)'
;MHFESAIPTILQFAKDWYGDCKEYETILVMCQQVQMQVLGAKHFGTQVIDQTKLNAALPHIMRLLENGWLNDKTTIPSALEYMLEGGHIALDKRPHFVRDVLTTVKNFERFDTPNKKIVYRSVITDIFHNAHELTQSVQHATDKIRLQILEELVLNQWNDDTFGLDTYKAVLLNRVLERIYMNTLNVEYNGSNQNISNISSIKTRLFQCIDSILSITKTHYISEIENSHELHAIMHQTSKLLTHFNKSNKCYQRSLHIWFLKQFYVTKGMGWTQMLFTNKAIRTNYLIFADPKMSDVFSVFKYLPPNLPSTDPFIGIYRDTYTNFKDKLLQGINSGNVDVQYNGNKSDFIPLLSAALSLSNLYGIAFNANFKNVKDYLLQCNVLNSDIEQNFVKVLLSEQLPPTASGLRLTYDSDASNAYIPRLCFHFLGTLQIMNKNPFQVLILNPEIYMNGHLPAMPENLLMNVIRIMKKEKRNGDTFTVRYCPNMHPFVINQCGHPTERVICAVDGCGKEIGDTTHRSRNTGLKQLEIPKGYILDGSDEELSVGDSFWRYEGDTQIRRITEVTCTLIRLLIHLALLIRNAAVPEGCKKLQKLLQKTDTAEVTKFLQKQAIGYFRLLGKITCLNDELLAMALHQLLNALPQTFNQRYPNGLDGTDLTTTYKFETKFEKWYCEFFRQTIQFNELNNRSKIAVDEDKALKVIISEIEETKAIDSFYREQYVPHLFLTIHKVSFDDLANRFMTEPSLKNRHPLLYHVMCAKDELWSVKYLPVVGQWMKYVYFHYSQQISRQECQRKTITQAIEEWKQKGYGSELESYQQLWSGFKTCWNTLANRKVRNDCKSFVIPKLYNDDSISLEFSIAQNNENGLILVKIIELLQDANNAFLEDVMMESKMHANNEEKYDAKDEDFNQMQKAMGKNKSLFDIHRNDIVTEIIRQWSLPSLEYGVINQNRNNIFGFKSYRFIKNRQFLEISVPFFQFSSQLNIKNCVAIVEKNNRELKTEPIDQPLLRTFLSSLKSQSEIQRALEILNEVIVFVSQNIKIIDLDKKFVELLEQMSFDEKSCKLFMVDLEEQQKSFILCRHICNLWRLLDNTVQLEFVNKSTIDNYVLDIYKLPLIEPLKQQLQVMIQKTSLGIIKEILDAWREVVQSEGQSIRDLSKKEPFSNWLDKVMFYDNELEFFPKELLTWEYCANGYAYLYELFNATQVIDI
;
A
#
# COMPACT_ATOMS: atom_id res chain seq x y z
N MET A 1 -18.90 30.47 4.70
CA MET A 1 -18.23 29.94 3.48
C MET A 1 -18.99 28.79 2.80
N HIS A 2 -20.23 28.46 3.20
CA HIS A 2 -21.09 27.44 2.56
C HIS A 2 -21.54 27.74 1.10
N PHE A 3 -21.18 28.92 0.56
CA PHE A 3 -21.64 29.38 -0.75
C PHE A 3 -20.94 28.70 -1.93
N GLU A 4 -19.65 28.38 -1.87
CA GLU A 4 -18.87 27.89 -3.03
C GLU A 4 -19.42 26.55 -3.59
N SER A 5 -19.90 25.66 -2.70
CA SER A 5 -20.55 24.41 -3.08
C SER A 5 -22.02 24.56 -3.47
N ALA A 6 -22.68 25.64 -3.04
CA ALA A 6 -24.08 25.89 -3.31
C ALA A 6 -24.29 26.61 -4.66
N ILE A 7 -23.30 27.38 -5.14
CA ILE A 7 -23.44 28.17 -6.37
C ILE A 7 -23.84 27.33 -7.60
N PRO A 8 -23.25 26.16 -7.90
CA PRO A 8 -23.68 25.34 -9.04
C PRO A 8 -25.14 24.90 -8.92
N THR A 9 -25.58 24.56 -7.70
CA THR A 9 -26.97 24.17 -7.40
C THR A 9 -27.91 25.37 -7.52
N ILE A 10 -27.50 26.56 -7.05
CA ILE A 10 -28.27 27.81 -7.17
C ILE A 10 -28.43 28.19 -8.64
N LEU A 11 -27.37 28.11 -9.45
CA LEU A 11 -27.41 28.40 -10.88
C LEU A 11 -28.26 27.39 -11.64
N GLN A 12 -28.15 26.10 -11.31
CA GLN A 12 -28.98 25.06 -11.93
C GLN A 12 -30.46 25.26 -11.57
N PHE A 13 -30.77 25.50 -10.29
CA PHE A 13 -32.12 25.82 -9.83
C PHE A 13 -32.67 27.09 -10.50
N ALA A 14 -31.88 28.16 -10.57
CA ALA A 14 -32.28 29.40 -11.21
C ALA A 14 -32.55 29.19 -12.70
N LYS A 15 -31.76 28.36 -13.38
CA LYS A 15 -31.98 28.03 -14.79
C LYS A 15 -33.24 27.18 -14.99
N ASP A 16 -33.45 26.18 -14.15
CA ASP A 16 -34.63 25.31 -14.22
C ASP A 16 -35.93 26.07 -13.92
N TRP A 17 -35.86 27.12 -13.08
CA TRP A 17 -37.02 27.90 -12.67
C TRP A 17 -37.30 29.13 -13.55
N TYR A 18 -36.24 29.83 -13.97
CA TYR A 18 -36.36 31.11 -14.69
C TYR A 18 -35.95 31.02 -16.16
N GLY A 19 -35.40 29.91 -16.65
CA GLY A 19 -34.86 29.81 -18.01
C GLY A 19 -33.74 30.85 -18.26
N ASP A 20 -33.56 31.29 -19.50
CA ASP A 20 -32.59 32.34 -19.87
C ASP A 20 -33.19 33.77 -19.74
N CYS A 21 -34.03 34.01 -18.71
CA CYS A 21 -34.67 35.30 -18.46
C CYS A 21 -33.77 36.27 -17.68
N LYS A 22 -34.20 37.54 -17.57
CA LYS A 22 -33.43 38.63 -16.94
C LYS A 22 -33.08 38.34 -15.47
N GLU A 23 -33.94 37.60 -14.78
CA GLU A 23 -33.77 37.13 -13.40
C GLU A 23 -32.63 36.11 -13.28
N TYR A 24 -32.48 35.19 -14.25
CA TYR A 24 -31.36 34.26 -14.30
C TYR A 24 -30.03 34.98 -14.53
N GLU A 25 -29.99 35.94 -15.47
CA GLU A 25 -28.79 36.76 -15.71
C GLU A 25 -28.40 37.57 -14.47
N THR A 26 -29.37 38.10 -13.72
CA THR A 26 -29.11 38.81 -12.46
C THR A 26 -28.50 37.89 -11.41
N ILE A 27 -29.04 36.67 -11.24
CA ILE A 27 -28.50 35.67 -10.33
C ILE A 27 -27.10 35.21 -10.76
N LEU A 28 -26.87 35.04 -12.07
CA LEU A 28 -25.57 34.67 -12.63
C LEU A 28 -24.50 35.71 -12.30
N VAL A 29 -24.78 37.00 -12.50
CA VAL A 29 -23.87 38.10 -12.14
C VAL A 29 -23.59 38.11 -10.64
N MET A 30 -24.61 37.92 -9.78
CA MET A 30 -24.39 37.84 -8.33
C MET A 30 -23.49 36.66 -7.95
N CYS A 31 -23.71 35.48 -8.53
CA CYS A 31 -22.87 34.30 -8.29
C CYS A 31 -21.43 34.50 -8.78
N GLN A 32 -21.25 35.16 -9.92
CA GLN A 32 -19.95 35.55 -10.47
C GLN A 32 -19.18 36.50 -9.53
N GLN A 33 -19.86 37.53 -9.01
CA GLN A 33 -19.29 38.49 -8.07
C GLN A 33 -18.86 37.81 -6.77
N VAL A 34 -19.72 36.97 -6.19
CA VAL A 34 -19.40 36.19 -4.99
C VAL A 34 -18.18 35.30 -5.23
N GLN A 35 -18.08 34.67 -6.39
CA GLN A 35 -16.96 33.80 -6.69
C GLN A 35 -15.62 34.55 -6.82
N MET A 36 -15.62 35.77 -7.38
CA MET A 36 -14.42 36.61 -7.36
C MET A 36 -14.04 37.08 -5.96
N GLN A 37 -15.01 37.34 -5.08
CA GLN A 37 -14.73 37.57 -3.65
C GLN A 37 -14.07 36.35 -3.00
N VAL A 38 -14.55 35.14 -3.32
CA VAL A 38 -13.95 33.89 -2.80
C VAL A 38 -12.53 33.70 -3.35
N LEU A 39 -12.29 33.96 -4.64
CA LEU A 39 -10.94 33.90 -5.23
C LEU A 39 -9.99 34.94 -4.62
N GLY A 40 -10.49 36.15 -4.36
CA GLY A 40 -9.78 37.19 -3.61
C GLY A 40 -9.42 36.74 -2.20
N ALA A 41 -10.39 36.24 -1.43
CA ALA A 41 -10.12 35.69 -0.09
C ALA A 41 -9.14 34.50 -0.13
N LYS A 42 -9.17 33.69 -1.18
CA LYS A 42 -8.37 32.47 -1.35
C LYS A 42 -6.89 32.73 -1.68
N HIS A 43 -6.59 33.77 -2.45
CA HIS A 43 -5.21 33.99 -2.94
C HIS A 43 -4.47 35.11 -2.24
N PHE A 44 -5.18 36.06 -1.64
CA PHE A 44 -4.58 37.26 -1.07
C PHE A 44 -4.23 37.11 0.41
N GLY A 45 -4.82 36.15 1.13
CA GLY A 45 -4.50 35.86 2.54
C GLY A 45 -4.86 37.01 3.49
N THR A 46 -5.25 36.71 4.71
CA THR A 46 -5.65 37.70 5.72
C THR A 46 -4.47 38.46 6.38
N GLN A 47 -3.26 38.44 5.81
CA GLN A 47 -2.12 39.19 6.35
C GLN A 47 -1.61 40.26 5.38
N VAL A 48 -1.68 41.50 5.87
CA VAL A 48 -0.87 42.68 5.53
C VAL A 48 -0.79 43.03 4.03
N ILE A 49 -1.87 42.82 3.30
CA ILE A 49 -2.27 43.82 2.30
C ILE A 49 -3.40 44.56 2.96
N ASP A 50 -3.16 45.84 3.20
CA ASP A 50 -4.13 46.82 3.67
C ASP A 50 -5.54 46.42 3.19
N GLN A 51 -6.39 45.87 4.08
CA GLN A 51 -7.73 45.37 3.74
C GLN A 51 -8.50 46.44 2.96
N THR A 52 -8.17 47.70 3.22
CA THR A 52 -8.54 48.94 2.56
C THR A 52 -8.21 48.97 1.05
N LYS A 53 -7.06 48.46 0.61
CA LYS A 53 -6.69 48.35 -0.82
C LYS A 53 -7.42 47.21 -1.54
N LEU A 54 -7.59 46.05 -0.90
CA LEU A 54 -8.40 44.96 -1.46
C LEU A 54 -9.88 45.37 -1.56
N ASN A 55 -10.40 46.04 -0.54
CA ASN A 55 -11.74 46.63 -0.52
C ASN A 55 -11.90 47.80 -1.49
N ALA A 56 -10.82 48.49 -1.90
CA ALA A 56 -10.83 49.48 -2.96
C ALA A 56 -10.72 48.86 -4.36
N ALA A 57 -10.02 47.73 -4.49
CA ALA A 57 -9.81 47.06 -5.77
C ALA A 57 -11.03 46.23 -6.20
N LEU A 58 -11.67 45.53 -5.26
CA LEU A 58 -12.81 44.68 -5.55
C LEU A 58 -13.99 45.41 -6.22
N PRO A 59 -14.45 46.59 -5.76
CA PRO A 59 -15.55 47.31 -6.39
C PRO A 59 -15.29 47.65 -7.86
N HIS A 60 -14.04 47.99 -8.20
CA HIS A 60 -13.66 48.28 -9.58
C HIS A 60 -13.75 47.03 -10.46
N ILE A 61 -13.28 45.88 -9.94
CA ILE A 61 -13.39 44.59 -10.61
C ILE A 61 -14.85 44.14 -10.72
N MET A 62 -15.65 44.34 -9.68
CA MET A 62 -17.08 44.04 -9.73
C MET A 62 -17.77 44.84 -10.82
N ARG A 63 -17.40 46.12 -11.02
CA ARG A 63 -17.90 46.94 -12.12
C ARG A 63 -17.46 46.45 -13.51
N LEU A 64 -16.23 45.93 -13.62
CA LEU A 64 -15.77 45.30 -14.87
C LEU A 64 -16.56 44.02 -15.19
N LEU A 65 -16.98 43.28 -14.16
CA LEU A 65 -17.69 42.01 -14.27
C LEU A 65 -19.23 42.13 -14.27
N GLU A 66 -19.79 43.32 -14.03
CA GLU A 66 -21.24 43.60 -14.03
C GLU A 66 -21.92 43.15 -15.33
N ASN A 67 -21.19 43.24 -16.43
CA ASN A 67 -21.67 42.83 -17.75
C ASN A 67 -21.31 41.38 -18.08
N GLY A 68 -20.87 40.53 -17.14
CA GLY A 68 -20.49 39.14 -17.40
C GLY A 68 -19.03 38.94 -17.85
N TRP A 69 -18.51 37.73 -17.67
CA TRP A 69 -17.06 37.47 -17.77
C TRP A 69 -16.57 37.32 -19.20
N LEU A 70 -17.45 36.89 -20.12
CA LEU A 70 -17.15 36.67 -21.54
C LEU A 70 -17.91 37.62 -22.47
N ASN A 71 -18.39 38.76 -21.97
CA ASN A 71 -19.04 39.76 -22.82
C ASN A 71 -18.05 40.53 -23.69
N ASP A 72 -16.83 40.73 -23.22
CA ASP A 72 -15.74 41.36 -23.97
C ASP A 72 -14.40 40.64 -23.70
N LYS A 73 -13.49 40.73 -24.67
CA LYS A 73 -12.15 40.12 -24.62
C LYS A 73 -11.20 40.80 -23.63
N THR A 74 -11.49 42.03 -23.18
CA THR A 74 -10.61 42.80 -22.28
C THR A 74 -11.01 42.68 -20.81
N THR A 75 -12.22 42.22 -20.50
CA THR A 75 -12.74 42.12 -19.13
C THR A 75 -11.85 41.27 -18.21
N ILE A 76 -11.51 40.04 -18.64
CA ILE A 76 -10.68 39.12 -17.84
C ILE A 76 -9.22 39.61 -17.77
N PRO A 77 -8.55 39.98 -18.89
CA PRO A 77 -7.20 40.55 -18.83
C PRO A 77 -7.09 41.76 -17.92
N SER A 78 -8.00 42.73 -18.03
CA SER A 78 -8.00 43.95 -17.20
C SER A 78 -8.21 43.62 -15.71
N ALA A 79 -9.08 42.64 -15.41
CA ALA A 79 -9.27 42.18 -14.03
C ALA A 79 -8.04 41.48 -13.46
N LEU A 80 -7.31 40.71 -14.29
CA LEU A 80 -6.05 40.06 -13.89
C LEU A 80 -4.94 41.10 -13.69
N GLU A 81 -4.75 42.02 -14.63
CA GLU A 81 -3.76 43.09 -14.57
C GLU A 81 -3.95 43.92 -13.30
N TYR A 82 -5.16 44.43 -13.08
CA TYR A 82 -5.48 45.26 -11.91
C TYR A 82 -5.28 44.52 -10.57
N MET A 83 -5.56 43.22 -10.51
CA MET A 83 -5.31 42.39 -9.32
C MET A 83 -3.82 42.12 -9.06
N LEU A 84 -2.98 42.16 -10.09
CA LEU A 84 -1.57 41.79 -10.03
C LEU A 84 -0.63 43.01 -9.96
N GLU A 85 -1.05 44.16 -10.48
CA GLU A 85 -0.25 45.40 -10.57
C GLU A 85 0.03 46.09 -9.21
N GLY A 86 -0.71 45.78 -8.15
CA GLY A 86 -0.48 46.38 -6.83
C GLY A 86 0.45 45.60 -5.89
N GLY A 87 1.14 44.55 -6.38
CA GLY A 87 1.96 43.66 -5.53
C GLY A 87 1.11 42.81 -4.57
N HIS A 88 -0.21 42.75 -4.80
CA HIS A 88 -1.18 42.12 -3.92
C HIS A 88 -1.13 40.58 -3.92
N ILE A 89 -0.46 39.97 -4.89
CA ILE A 89 -0.21 38.54 -4.93
C ILE A 89 1.29 38.31 -5.12
N ALA A 90 1.89 37.54 -4.21
CA ALA A 90 3.27 37.10 -4.32
C ALA A 90 3.54 36.45 -5.68
N LEU A 91 4.70 36.73 -6.28
CA LEU A 91 5.02 36.36 -7.67
C LEU A 91 4.87 34.86 -7.94
N ASP A 92 5.19 34.01 -6.96
CA ASP A 92 5.03 32.55 -7.00
C ASP A 92 3.55 32.10 -6.95
N LYS A 93 2.65 32.93 -6.38
CA LYS A 93 1.21 32.67 -6.27
C LYS A 93 0.41 33.10 -7.50
N ARG A 94 0.94 34.00 -8.33
CA ARG A 94 0.23 34.56 -9.51
C ARG A 94 -0.24 33.50 -10.53
N PRO A 95 0.57 32.47 -10.90
CA PRO A 95 0.10 31.42 -11.80
C PRO A 95 -1.10 30.64 -11.25
N HIS A 96 -1.20 30.50 -9.92
CA HIS A 96 -2.33 29.83 -9.28
C HIS A 96 -3.60 30.66 -9.33
N PHE A 97 -3.48 31.98 -9.17
CA PHE A 97 -4.60 32.90 -9.28
C PHE A 97 -5.16 32.91 -10.71
N VAL A 98 -4.32 33.09 -11.72
CA VAL A 98 -4.73 33.07 -13.15
C VAL A 98 -5.48 31.77 -13.48
N ARG A 99 -4.94 30.62 -13.07
CA ARG A 99 -5.58 29.33 -13.30
C ARG A 99 -6.97 29.21 -12.66
N ASP A 100 -7.10 29.63 -11.40
CA ASP A 100 -8.36 29.53 -10.68
C ASP A 100 -9.42 30.48 -11.25
N VAL A 101 -9.01 31.67 -11.71
CA VAL A 101 -9.88 32.59 -12.46
C VAL A 101 -10.37 31.89 -13.73
N LEU A 102 -9.47 31.41 -14.60
CA LEU A 102 -9.85 30.72 -15.84
C LEU A 102 -10.75 29.50 -15.58
N THR A 103 -10.41 28.67 -14.59
CA THR A 103 -11.25 27.51 -14.21
C THR A 103 -12.65 27.95 -13.79
N THR A 104 -12.75 29.07 -13.08
CA THR A 104 -14.03 29.63 -12.67
C THR A 104 -14.82 30.14 -13.88
N VAL A 105 -14.16 30.83 -14.83
CA VAL A 105 -14.80 31.27 -16.09
C VAL A 105 -15.47 30.09 -16.76
N LYS A 106 -14.74 28.99 -16.96
CA LYS A 106 -15.25 27.78 -17.62
C LYS A 106 -16.44 27.14 -16.91
N ASN A 107 -16.47 27.20 -15.58
CA ASN A 107 -17.53 26.58 -14.78
C ASN A 107 -18.83 27.40 -14.82
N PHE A 108 -18.73 28.73 -14.92
CA PHE A 108 -19.88 29.64 -14.85
C PHE A 108 -20.39 30.04 -16.23
N GLU A 109 -19.47 30.34 -17.14
CA GLU A 109 -19.78 30.71 -18.52
C GLU A 109 -19.84 29.42 -19.34
N ARG A 110 -21.01 28.77 -19.33
CA ARG A 110 -21.25 27.63 -20.21
C ARG A 110 -20.95 28.06 -21.66
N PHE A 111 -20.11 27.30 -22.37
CA PHE A 111 -19.64 27.61 -23.74
C PHE A 111 -20.72 27.32 -24.81
N ASP A 112 -21.95 27.74 -24.53
CA ASP A 112 -23.14 27.30 -25.24
C ASP A 112 -23.31 28.06 -26.57
N THR A 113 -22.75 29.28 -26.64
CA THR A 113 -22.77 30.11 -27.84
C THR A 113 -21.40 30.17 -28.52
N PRO A 114 -21.35 30.17 -29.87
CA PRO A 114 -20.10 30.36 -30.62
C PRO A 114 -19.36 31.64 -30.23
N ASN A 115 -20.09 32.73 -29.93
CA ASN A 115 -19.48 34.00 -29.52
C ASN A 115 -18.71 33.88 -28.20
N LYS A 116 -19.28 33.25 -27.17
CA LYS A 116 -18.57 33.06 -25.88
C LYS A 116 -17.31 32.21 -26.05
N LYS A 117 -17.34 31.19 -26.91
CA LYS A 117 -16.14 30.40 -27.27
C LYS A 117 -15.07 31.25 -27.94
N ILE A 118 -15.46 32.11 -28.89
CA ILE A 118 -14.53 33.01 -29.60
C ILE A 118 -13.90 34.03 -28.63
N VAL A 119 -14.71 34.65 -27.77
CA VAL A 119 -14.23 35.63 -26.78
C VAL A 119 -13.27 34.95 -25.81
N TYR A 120 -13.65 33.80 -25.24
CA TYR A 120 -12.78 33.07 -24.32
C TYR A 120 -11.47 32.63 -24.97
N ARG A 121 -11.54 32.13 -26.21
CA ARG A 121 -10.35 31.81 -27.01
C ARG A 121 -9.44 33.02 -27.17
N SER A 122 -9.99 34.18 -27.49
CA SER A 122 -9.23 35.43 -27.60
C SER A 122 -8.57 35.80 -26.27
N VAL A 123 -9.30 35.68 -25.15
CA VAL A 123 -8.79 35.98 -23.80
C VAL A 123 -7.60 35.11 -23.45
N ILE A 124 -7.72 33.79 -23.55
CA ILE A 124 -6.61 32.90 -23.16
C ILE A 124 -5.41 33.04 -24.11
N THR A 125 -5.64 33.34 -25.40
CA THR A 125 -4.56 33.62 -26.35
C THR A 125 -3.79 34.89 -25.96
N ASP A 126 -4.50 35.95 -25.59
CA ASP A 126 -3.89 37.19 -25.11
C ASP A 126 -3.04 36.97 -23.84
N ILE A 127 -3.60 36.25 -22.86
CA ILE A 127 -2.87 35.89 -21.63
C ILE A 127 -1.61 35.05 -21.93
N PHE A 128 -1.63 34.16 -22.92
CA PHE A 128 -0.44 33.38 -23.31
C PHE A 128 0.71 34.27 -23.81
N HIS A 129 0.39 35.27 -24.64
CA HIS A 129 1.37 36.21 -25.16
C HIS A 129 1.88 37.17 -24.07
N ASN A 130 0.96 37.68 -23.25
CA ASN A 130 1.21 38.72 -22.24
C ASN A 130 1.53 38.17 -20.84
N ALA A 131 1.74 36.85 -20.69
CA ALA A 131 2.02 36.20 -19.40
C ALA A 131 3.22 36.81 -18.62
N HIS A 132 4.16 37.42 -19.34
CA HIS A 132 5.34 38.07 -18.77
C HIS A 132 4.99 39.36 -18.00
N GLU A 133 3.98 40.10 -18.43
CA GLU A 133 3.46 41.31 -17.78
C GLU A 133 2.79 40.91 -16.44
N LEU A 134 1.99 39.85 -16.45
CA LEU A 134 1.32 39.31 -15.27
C LEU A 134 2.30 38.82 -14.18
N THR A 135 3.55 38.52 -14.53
CA THR A 135 4.54 37.90 -13.63
C THR A 135 5.79 38.75 -13.41
N GLN A 136 5.79 40.01 -13.84
CA GLN A 136 6.95 40.91 -13.74
C GLN A 136 8.25 40.24 -14.27
N SER A 137 8.12 39.49 -15.36
CA SER A 137 9.22 38.77 -16.02
C SER A 137 9.92 37.68 -15.19
N VAL A 138 9.33 37.18 -14.10
CA VAL A 138 9.84 35.99 -13.40
C VAL A 138 9.62 34.74 -14.24
N GLN A 139 10.68 34.31 -14.94
CA GLN A 139 10.67 33.23 -15.94
C GLN A 139 9.86 32.00 -15.52
N HIS A 140 10.15 31.41 -14.35
CA HIS A 140 9.45 30.23 -13.84
C HIS A 140 7.94 30.43 -13.65
N ALA A 141 7.50 31.63 -13.23
CA ALA A 141 6.08 31.94 -13.07
C ALA A 141 5.41 32.16 -14.43
N THR A 142 6.09 32.85 -15.35
CA THR A 142 5.65 33.03 -16.75
C THR A 142 5.46 31.67 -17.44
N ASP A 143 6.40 30.75 -17.26
CA ASP A 143 6.37 29.41 -17.85
C ASP A 143 5.21 28.57 -17.35
N LYS A 144 4.90 28.64 -16.05
CA LYS A 144 3.73 27.96 -15.48
C LYS A 144 2.42 28.43 -16.12
N ILE A 145 2.25 29.75 -16.29
CA ILE A 145 1.05 30.32 -16.94
C ILE A 145 0.99 29.86 -18.40
N ARG A 146 2.08 29.99 -19.15
CA ARG A 146 2.12 29.61 -20.56
C ARG A 146 1.85 28.13 -20.78
N LEU A 147 2.43 27.23 -19.98
CA LEU A 147 2.17 25.79 -20.08
C LEU A 147 0.70 25.46 -19.82
N GLN A 148 0.08 26.06 -18.79
CA GLN A 148 -1.33 25.82 -18.46
C GLN A 148 -2.26 26.26 -19.58
N ILE A 149 -2.05 27.47 -20.10
CA ILE A 149 -2.89 28.02 -21.17
C ILE A 149 -2.68 27.26 -22.47
N LEU A 150 -1.43 26.91 -22.79
CA LEU A 150 -1.13 26.17 -24.01
C LEU A 150 -1.72 24.75 -23.97
N GLU A 151 -1.73 24.09 -22.80
CA GLU A 151 -2.44 22.82 -22.59
C GLU A 151 -3.93 22.97 -22.90
N GLU A 152 -4.56 24.06 -22.46
CA GLU A 152 -5.95 24.34 -22.77
C GLU A 152 -6.21 24.66 -24.25
N LEU A 153 -5.36 25.48 -24.87
CA LEU A 153 -5.45 25.79 -26.30
C LEU A 153 -5.32 24.51 -27.16
N VAL A 154 -4.41 23.61 -26.78
CA VAL A 154 -4.19 22.35 -27.48
C VAL A 154 -5.37 21.39 -27.32
N LEU A 155 -5.89 21.21 -26.10
CA LEU A 155 -7.02 20.31 -25.84
C LEU A 155 -8.30 20.73 -26.57
N ASN A 156 -8.49 22.03 -26.81
CA ASN A 156 -9.64 22.56 -27.55
C ASN A 156 -9.37 22.75 -29.06
N GLN A 157 -8.19 22.37 -29.57
CA GLN A 157 -7.76 22.59 -30.95
C GLN A 157 -7.82 24.08 -31.38
N TRP A 158 -7.48 24.99 -30.46
CA TRP A 158 -7.50 26.45 -30.68
C TRP A 158 -6.11 27.06 -30.91
N ASN A 159 -5.05 26.25 -30.90
CA ASN A 159 -3.70 26.71 -31.17
C ASN A 159 -3.47 26.89 -32.69
N ASP A 160 -3.65 28.10 -33.19
CA ASP A 160 -3.39 28.46 -34.59
C ASP A 160 -1.94 28.94 -34.81
N ASP A 161 -1.24 29.34 -33.75
CA ASP A 161 0.12 29.87 -33.82
C ASP A 161 1.10 28.84 -34.41
N THR A 162 1.93 29.28 -35.35
CA THR A 162 3.05 28.46 -35.84
C THR A 162 4.33 28.83 -35.09
N PHE A 163 4.96 27.85 -34.46
CA PHE A 163 6.20 28.03 -33.70
C PHE A 163 7.40 27.55 -34.50
N GLY A 164 8.44 28.39 -34.59
CA GLY A 164 9.76 27.95 -35.06
C GLY A 164 10.32 26.87 -34.14
N LEU A 165 10.91 25.83 -34.70
CA LEU A 165 11.31 24.64 -33.95
C LEU A 165 12.46 24.89 -32.98
N ASP A 166 13.25 25.92 -33.20
CA ASP A 166 14.36 26.42 -32.37
C ASP A 166 13.90 27.31 -31.20
N THR A 167 12.63 27.75 -31.24
CA THR A 167 12.07 28.71 -30.28
C THR A 167 11.72 28.10 -28.93
N TYR A 168 11.70 28.94 -27.91
CA TYR A 168 11.26 28.56 -26.58
C TYR A 168 9.78 28.12 -26.53
N LYS A 169 8.91 28.72 -27.34
CA LYS A 169 7.49 28.33 -27.45
C LYS A 169 7.33 26.90 -27.96
N ALA A 170 8.20 26.45 -28.86
CA ALA A 170 8.20 25.06 -29.32
C ALA A 170 8.51 24.06 -28.19
N VAL A 171 9.40 24.40 -27.26
CA VAL A 171 9.67 23.60 -26.06
C VAL A 171 8.42 23.49 -25.20
N LEU A 172 7.74 24.62 -24.93
CA LEU A 172 6.50 24.64 -24.15
C LEU A 172 5.42 23.75 -24.79
N LEU A 173 5.21 23.88 -26.10
CA LEU A 173 4.24 23.05 -26.83
C LEU A 173 4.62 21.57 -26.79
N ASN A 174 5.90 21.25 -26.97
CA ASN A 174 6.40 19.88 -26.91
C ASN A 174 6.08 19.24 -25.55
N ARG A 175 6.31 19.95 -24.45
CA ARG A 175 6.03 19.48 -23.08
C ARG A 175 4.54 19.31 -22.79
N VAL A 176 3.71 20.22 -23.30
CA VAL A 176 2.25 20.10 -23.21
C VAL A 176 1.77 18.85 -23.93
N LEU A 177 2.23 18.62 -25.16
CA LEU A 177 1.83 17.46 -25.96
C LEU A 177 2.30 16.14 -25.34
N GLU A 178 3.52 16.07 -24.80
CA GLU A 178 4.00 14.91 -24.03
C GLU A 178 3.08 14.58 -22.85
N ARG A 179 2.67 15.61 -22.09
CA ARG A 179 1.75 15.42 -20.95
C ARG A 179 0.37 14.92 -21.41
N ILE A 180 -0.17 15.48 -22.49
CA ILE A 180 -1.47 15.07 -23.05
C ILE A 180 -1.39 13.61 -23.51
N TYR A 181 -0.39 13.24 -24.32
CA TYR A 181 -0.25 11.88 -24.84
C TYR A 181 0.03 10.83 -23.74
N MET A 182 0.65 11.22 -22.64
CA MET A 182 0.86 10.34 -21.49
C MET A 182 -0.42 10.11 -20.67
N ASN A 183 -1.34 11.08 -20.64
CA ASN A 183 -2.53 11.05 -19.78
C ASN A 183 -3.83 10.66 -20.50
N THR A 184 -3.91 10.85 -21.82
CA THR A 184 -5.14 10.65 -22.58
C THR A 184 -4.85 9.80 -23.81
N LEU A 185 -5.44 8.59 -23.82
CA LEU A 185 -5.40 7.70 -24.98
C LEU A 185 -6.26 8.34 -26.09
N ASN A 186 -5.67 8.51 -27.29
CA ASN A 186 -6.35 8.90 -28.54
C ASN A 186 -6.66 10.39 -28.78
N VAL A 187 -5.95 11.34 -28.16
CA VAL A 187 -6.04 12.76 -28.59
C VAL A 187 -5.17 12.98 -29.82
N GLU A 188 -5.77 13.32 -30.96
CA GLU A 188 -5.04 13.76 -32.16
C GLU A 188 -4.87 15.28 -32.16
N TYR A 189 -3.63 15.75 -32.36
CA TYR A 189 -3.35 17.18 -32.52
C TYR A 189 -3.44 17.53 -34.00
N ASN A 190 -4.39 18.41 -34.33
CA ASN A 190 -4.69 18.87 -35.70
C ASN A 190 -4.19 20.29 -35.99
N GLY A 191 -3.34 20.86 -35.13
CA GLY A 191 -2.86 22.23 -35.28
C GLY A 191 -1.66 22.37 -36.25
N SER A 192 -1.23 23.61 -36.48
CA SER A 192 -0.18 23.97 -37.45
C SER A 192 1.21 23.40 -37.14
N ASN A 193 1.48 22.99 -35.89
CA ASN A 193 2.79 22.53 -35.43
C ASN A 193 3.00 21.00 -35.52
N GLN A 194 2.68 20.40 -36.67
CA GLN A 194 2.67 18.94 -36.81
C GLN A 194 4.02 18.28 -36.48
N ASN A 195 5.14 18.94 -36.76
CA ASN A 195 6.48 18.42 -36.44
C ASN A 195 6.69 18.28 -34.91
N ILE A 196 6.25 19.25 -34.12
CA ILE A 196 6.39 19.21 -32.65
C ILE A 196 5.51 18.10 -32.08
N SER A 197 4.27 17.98 -32.58
CA SER A 197 3.33 16.91 -32.25
C SER A 197 3.89 15.52 -32.55
N ASN A 198 4.44 15.33 -33.76
CA ASN A 198 5.05 14.07 -34.16
C ASN A 198 6.22 13.70 -33.24
N ILE A 199 7.09 14.66 -32.88
CA ILE A 199 8.19 14.42 -31.94
C ILE A 199 7.66 14.02 -30.56
N SER A 200 6.72 14.78 -29.99
CA SER A 200 6.13 14.51 -28.66
C SER A 200 5.41 13.16 -28.61
N SER A 201 4.69 12.78 -29.66
CA SER A 201 3.97 11.50 -29.76
C SER A 201 4.94 10.32 -29.77
N ILE A 202 5.98 10.38 -30.60
CA ILE A 202 6.99 9.33 -30.68
C ILE A 202 7.78 9.20 -29.38
N LYS A 203 8.18 10.32 -28.76
CA LYS A 203 8.84 10.32 -27.45
C LYS A 203 7.95 9.67 -26.40
N THR A 204 6.67 10.00 -26.35
CA THR A 204 5.72 9.45 -25.37
C THR A 204 5.56 7.92 -25.53
N ARG A 205 5.40 7.44 -26.76
CA ARG A 205 5.29 6.00 -27.05
C ARG A 205 6.58 5.24 -26.74
N LEU A 206 7.74 5.81 -27.07
CA LEU A 206 9.03 5.23 -26.70
C LEU A 206 9.26 5.24 -25.20
N PHE A 207 8.82 6.28 -24.50
CA PHE A 207 8.91 6.36 -23.05
C PHE A 207 8.13 5.24 -22.36
N GLN A 208 6.95 4.89 -22.88
CA GLN A 208 6.20 3.70 -22.41
C GLN A 208 7.00 2.40 -22.63
N CYS A 209 7.63 2.23 -23.80
CA CYS A 209 8.50 1.09 -24.04
C CYS A 209 9.71 1.05 -23.08
N ILE A 210 10.31 2.21 -22.79
CA ILE A 210 11.42 2.35 -21.84
C ILE A 210 10.99 1.92 -20.44
N ASP A 211 9.85 2.42 -19.94
CA ASP A 211 9.29 2.04 -18.63
C ASP A 211 9.09 0.52 -18.55
N SER A 212 8.59 -0.12 -19.61
CA SER A 212 8.44 -1.56 -19.66
C SER A 212 9.77 -2.32 -19.70
N ILE A 213 10.76 -1.86 -20.49
CA ILE A 213 12.11 -2.45 -20.50
C ILE A 213 12.73 -2.38 -19.11
N LEU A 214 12.64 -1.21 -18.45
CA LEU A 214 13.12 -1.01 -17.09
C LEU A 214 12.38 -1.88 -16.06
N SER A 215 11.08 -2.16 -16.28
CA SER A 215 10.30 -3.04 -15.43
C SER A 215 10.72 -4.50 -15.57
N ILE A 216 10.91 -4.99 -16.81
CA ILE A 216 11.33 -6.38 -17.09
C ILE A 216 12.75 -6.63 -16.58
N THR A 217 13.65 -5.67 -16.80
CA THR A 217 15.06 -5.76 -16.35
C THR A 217 15.24 -5.57 -14.84
N LYS A 218 14.18 -5.28 -14.08
CA LYS A 218 14.22 -5.39 -12.61
C LYS A 218 14.13 -6.85 -12.13
N THR A 219 13.48 -7.72 -12.89
CA THR A 219 13.17 -9.09 -12.48
C THR A 219 14.03 -10.16 -13.16
N HIS A 220 14.56 -9.87 -14.36
CA HIS A 220 15.39 -10.78 -15.13
C HIS A 220 16.80 -10.23 -15.35
N TYR A 221 17.80 -11.11 -15.37
CA TYR A 221 19.18 -10.71 -15.66
C TYR A 221 19.37 -10.38 -17.14
N ILE A 222 20.34 -9.51 -17.46
CA ILE A 222 20.68 -9.17 -18.85
C ILE A 222 21.16 -10.41 -19.63
N SER A 223 21.75 -11.40 -18.94
CA SER A 223 22.13 -12.71 -19.49
C SER A 223 20.92 -13.61 -19.82
N GLU A 224 19.75 -13.36 -19.21
CA GLU A 224 18.51 -14.12 -19.45
C GLU A 224 17.65 -13.50 -20.57
N ILE A 225 18.11 -12.38 -21.15
CA ILE A 225 17.40 -11.63 -22.21
C ILE A 225 17.09 -12.49 -23.42
N GLU A 226 17.97 -13.43 -23.78
CA GLU A 226 17.83 -14.27 -24.98
C GLU A 226 16.52 -15.09 -24.96
N ASN A 227 15.96 -15.36 -23.77
CA ASN A 227 14.78 -16.19 -23.59
C ASN A 227 13.51 -15.39 -23.26
N SER A 228 13.58 -14.06 -23.17
CA SER A 228 12.45 -13.24 -22.74
C SER A 228 11.56 -12.81 -23.92
N HIS A 229 10.46 -13.55 -24.15
CA HIS A 229 9.47 -13.21 -25.18
C HIS A 229 8.85 -11.82 -24.99
N GLU A 230 8.59 -11.42 -23.74
CA GLU A 230 8.03 -10.10 -23.42
C GLU A 230 9.00 -8.98 -23.80
N LEU A 231 10.29 -9.12 -23.44
CA LEU A 231 11.31 -8.14 -23.81
C LEU A 231 11.49 -8.05 -25.32
N HIS A 232 11.49 -9.17 -26.03
CA HIS A 232 11.59 -9.20 -27.48
C HIS A 232 10.42 -8.48 -28.18
N ALA A 233 9.19 -8.65 -27.68
CA ALA A 233 8.03 -7.94 -28.20
C ALA A 233 8.19 -6.41 -28.05
N ILE A 234 8.64 -5.96 -26.88
CA ILE A 234 8.84 -4.54 -26.59
C ILE A 234 10.04 -3.97 -27.36
N MET A 235 11.14 -4.70 -27.48
CA MET A 235 12.30 -4.30 -28.28
C MET A 235 11.95 -4.19 -29.77
N HIS A 236 11.11 -5.07 -30.30
CA HIS A 236 10.61 -4.98 -31.67
C HIS A 236 9.78 -3.71 -31.88
N GLN A 237 8.84 -3.41 -30.98
CA GLN A 237 8.08 -2.17 -31.01
C GLN A 237 8.99 -0.93 -30.91
N THR A 238 9.97 -0.99 -30.02
CA THR A 238 10.96 0.08 -29.79
C THR A 238 11.78 0.33 -31.06
N SER A 239 12.29 -0.71 -31.71
CA SER A 239 13.05 -0.61 -32.97
C SER A 239 12.22 0.05 -34.08
N LYS A 240 10.93 -0.31 -34.21
CA LYS A 240 10.02 0.32 -35.17
C LYS A 240 9.82 1.81 -34.88
N LEU A 241 9.66 2.20 -33.63
CA LEU A 241 9.49 3.60 -33.23
C LEU A 241 10.78 4.40 -33.39
N LEU A 242 11.93 3.81 -33.10
CA LEU A 242 13.23 4.44 -33.26
C LEU A 242 13.64 4.62 -34.73
N THR A 243 12.94 4.06 -35.71
CA THR A 243 13.20 4.32 -37.15
C THR A 243 12.24 5.32 -37.77
N HIS A 244 11.36 5.93 -36.97
CA HIS A 244 10.26 6.77 -37.46
C HIS A 244 10.70 7.94 -38.34
N PHE A 245 11.82 8.60 -38.01
CA PHE A 245 12.31 9.77 -38.74
C PHE A 245 13.33 9.44 -39.83
N ASN A 246 13.69 8.17 -40.04
CA ASN A 246 14.79 7.77 -40.91
C ASN A 246 14.63 8.26 -42.36
N LYS A 247 13.38 8.29 -42.86
CA LYS A 247 13.05 8.77 -44.21
C LYS A 247 12.70 10.26 -44.28
N SER A 248 12.30 10.88 -43.16
CA SER A 248 11.77 12.24 -43.14
C SER A 248 12.78 13.27 -42.67
N ASN A 249 13.53 13.01 -41.58
CA ASN A 249 14.54 13.92 -41.07
C ASN A 249 15.63 13.16 -40.26
N LYS A 250 16.82 13.03 -40.86
CA LYS A 250 17.95 12.34 -40.23
C LYS A 250 18.48 13.04 -38.96
N CYS A 251 18.35 14.36 -38.86
CA CYS A 251 18.79 15.09 -37.67
C CYS A 251 17.86 14.82 -36.49
N TYR A 252 16.54 14.79 -36.71
CA TYR A 252 15.57 14.40 -35.67
C TYR A 252 15.73 12.93 -35.30
N GLN A 253 16.08 12.09 -36.28
CA GLN A 253 16.36 10.69 -36.05
C GLN A 253 17.53 10.49 -35.07
N ARG A 254 18.63 11.23 -35.29
CA ARG A 254 19.79 11.25 -34.38
C ARG A 254 19.40 11.77 -32.99
N SER A 255 18.70 12.90 -32.91
CA SER A 255 18.27 13.48 -31.63
C SER A 255 17.33 12.56 -30.85
N LEU A 256 16.47 11.81 -31.54
CA LEU A 256 15.62 10.78 -30.93
C LEU A 256 16.43 9.63 -30.34
N HIS A 257 17.46 9.15 -31.05
CA HIS A 257 18.35 8.09 -30.56
C HIS A 257 19.12 8.52 -29.32
N ILE A 258 19.65 9.74 -29.32
CA ILE A 258 20.32 10.33 -28.15
C ILE A 258 19.34 10.45 -26.99
N TRP A 259 18.16 11.03 -27.21
CA TRP A 259 17.14 11.15 -26.18
C TRP A 259 16.73 9.79 -25.59
N PHE A 260 16.60 8.76 -26.43
CA PHE A 260 16.27 7.42 -25.97
C PHE A 260 17.35 6.87 -25.02
N LEU A 261 18.63 7.05 -25.35
CA LEU A 261 19.76 6.66 -24.48
C LEU A 261 19.81 7.49 -23.19
N LYS A 262 19.51 8.80 -23.27
CA LYS A 262 19.43 9.68 -22.09
C LYS A 262 18.47 9.15 -21.02
N GLN A 263 17.35 8.56 -21.42
CA GLN A 263 16.35 8.02 -20.49
C GLN A 263 16.90 6.85 -19.65
N PHE A 264 17.67 5.97 -20.29
CA PHE A 264 18.36 4.88 -19.57
C PHE A 264 19.53 5.39 -18.75
N TYR A 265 20.32 6.33 -19.27
CA TYR A 265 21.43 6.95 -18.55
C TYR A 265 20.97 7.55 -17.20
N VAL A 266 19.91 8.36 -17.23
CA VAL A 266 19.35 8.97 -16.00
C VAL A 266 18.90 7.91 -15.00
N THR A 267 18.35 6.79 -15.47
CA THR A 267 17.74 5.76 -14.60
C THR A 267 18.74 4.72 -14.10
N LYS A 268 19.73 4.34 -14.91
CA LYS A 268 20.59 3.17 -14.69
C LYS A 268 22.09 3.45 -14.85
N GLY A 269 22.48 4.65 -15.28
CA GLY A 269 23.88 4.99 -15.56
C GLY A 269 24.33 4.55 -16.96
N MET A 270 25.55 4.97 -17.34
CA MET A 270 26.03 4.76 -18.70
C MET A 270 26.55 3.34 -18.93
N GLY A 271 27.17 2.72 -17.94
CA GLY A 271 27.70 1.35 -18.05
C GLY A 271 26.59 0.34 -18.33
N TRP A 272 25.49 0.43 -17.59
CA TRP A 272 24.31 -0.40 -17.82
C TRP A 272 23.68 -0.14 -19.20
N THR A 273 23.57 1.13 -19.58
CA THR A 273 23.00 1.54 -20.88
C THR A 273 23.81 0.97 -22.05
N GLN A 274 25.15 1.06 -21.99
CA GLN A 274 26.03 0.48 -23.00
C GLN A 274 25.90 -1.05 -23.05
N MET A 275 25.88 -1.71 -21.90
CA MET A 275 25.78 -3.16 -21.80
C MET A 275 24.51 -3.70 -22.46
N LEU A 276 23.35 -3.06 -22.21
CA LEU A 276 22.09 -3.47 -22.82
C LEU A 276 22.12 -3.34 -24.34
N PHE A 277 22.48 -2.16 -24.87
CA PHE A 277 22.40 -1.90 -26.31
C PHE A 277 23.59 -2.45 -27.12
N THR A 278 24.59 -3.00 -26.45
CA THR A 278 25.68 -3.75 -27.08
C THR A 278 25.53 -5.27 -26.96
N ASN A 279 24.53 -5.76 -26.23
CA ASN A 279 24.23 -7.17 -26.10
C ASN A 279 24.06 -7.84 -27.48
N LYS A 280 24.70 -9.00 -27.64
CA LYS A 280 24.76 -9.73 -28.91
C LYS A 280 23.39 -10.14 -29.43
N ALA A 281 22.51 -10.66 -28.57
CA ALA A 281 21.17 -11.08 -28.97
C ALA A 281 20.30 -9.89 -29.40
N ILE A 282 20.38 -8.78 -28.68
CA ILE A 282 19.67 -7.54 -29.05
C ILE A 282 20.17 -7.02 -30.40
N ARG A 283 21.50 -6.92 -30.60
CA ARG A 283 22.08 -6.41 -31.85
C ARG A 283 21.83 -7.31 -33.06
N THR A 284 21.79 -8.62 -32.85
CA THR A 284 21.51 -9.59 -33.92
C THR A 284 20.06 -9.50 -34.37
N ASN A 285 19.13 -9.35 -33.42
CA ASN A 285 17.68 -9.33 -33.72
C ASN A 285 17.18 -7.94 -34.13
N TYR A 286 17.85 -6.86 -33.74
CA TYR A 286 17.42 -5.48 -33.99
C TYR A 286 18.58 -4.65 -34.55
N LEU A 287 18.70 -4.64 -35.88
CA LEU A 287 19.80 -4.00 -36.62
C LEU A 287 19.98 -2.50 -36.31
N ILE A 288 18.94 -1.80 -35.84
CA ILE A 288 19.05 -0.39 -35.46
C ILE A 288 20.13 -0.13 -34.39
N PHE A 289 20.39 -1.11 -33.53
CA PHE A 289 21.40 -0.98 -32.47
C PHE A 289 22.83 -1.36 -32.91
N ALA A 290 22.99 -1.85 -34.15
CA ALA A 290 24.25 -2.39 -34.66
C ALA A 290 24.72 -1.73 -35.97
N ASP A 291 23.80 -1.46 -36.92
CA ASP A 291 24.12 -0.96 -38.25
C ASP A 291 24.31 0.57 -38.26
N PRO A 292 25.51 1.07 -38.62
CA PRO A 292 25.78 2.50 -38.74
C PRO A 292 24.88 3.22 -39.76
N LYS A 293 24.33 2.50 -40.75
CA LYS A 293 23.39 3.06 -41.73
C LYS A 293 22.00 3.31 -41.13
N MET A 294 21.65 2.58 -40.07
CA MET A 294 20.38 2.74 -39.35
C MET A 294 20.49 3.74 -38.20
N SER A 295 21.64 3.77 -37.51
CA SER A 295 21.93 4.73 -36.45
C SER A 295 23.43 5.00 -36.34
N ASP A 296 23.80 6.27 -36.52
CA ASP A 296 25.14 6.79 -36.24
C ASP A 296 25.38 7.04 -34.73
N VAL A 297 24.37 6.80 -33.90
CA VAL A 297 24.43 6.93 -32.44
C VAL A 297 24.67 5.56 -31.80
N PHE A 298 23.82 4.57 -32.09
CA PHE A 298 23.92 3.25 -31.45
C PHE A 298 25.13 2.43 -31.93
N SER A 299 25.51 2.58 -33.21
CA SER A 299 26.62 1.85 -33.81
C SER A 299 27.99 2.20 -33.23
N VAL A 300 28.12 3.40 -32.64
CA VAL A 300 29.35 3.88 -32.01
C VAL A 300 29.66 3.15 -30.71
N PHE A 301 28.62 2.60 -30.05
CA PHE A 301 28.83 1.79 -28.86
C PHE A 301 29.52 0.48 -29.23
N LYS A 302 30.66 0.22 -28.60
CA LYS A 302 31.37 -1.05 -28.70
C LYS A 302 30.89 -1.95 -27.56
N TYR A 303 30.79 -3.25 -27.83
CA TYR A 303 30.52 -4.21 -26.78
C TYR A 303 31.61 -4.09 -25.72
N LEU A 304 31.19 -3.67 -24.53
CA LEU A 304 32.01 -3.70 -23.34
C LEU A 304 31.66 -5.02 -22.64
N PRO A 305 32.61 -5.96 -22.49
CA PRO A 305 32.37 -7.14 -21.66
C PRO A 305 31.92 -6.69 -20.27
N PRO A 306 30.90 -7.30 -19.65
CA PRO A 306 30.41 -6.91 -18.32
C PRO A 306 31.50 -6.91 -17.23
N ASN A 307 32.60 -7.63 -17.47
CA ASN A 307 33.76 -7.70 -16.60
C ASN A 307 34.62 -6.42 -16.63
N LEU A 308 34.45 -5.54 -17.63
CA LEU A 308 35.05 -4.21 -17.73
C LEU A 308 33.95 -3.16 -17.52
N PRO A 309 33.74 -2.63 -16.30
CA PRO A 309 32.83 -1.51 -16.11
C PRO A 309 33.42 -0.23 -16.71
N SER A 310 32.53 0.68 -17.11
CA SER A 310 32.86 2.00 -17.67
C SER A 310 33.59 2.92 -16.67
N THR A 311 33.44 2.65 -15.38
CA THR A 311 34.08 3.39 -14.30
C THR A 311 34.87 2.48 -13.36
N ASP A 312 36.00 3.00 -12.87
CA ASP A 312 36.83 2.39 -11.85
C ASP A 312 36.89 3.38 -10.66
N PRO A 313 36.13 3.14 -9.57
CA PRO A 313 36.03 4.07 -8.45
C PRO A 313 37.38 4.31 -7.77
N PHE A 314 38.33 3.38 -7.90
CA PHE A 314 39.66 3.55 -7.34
C PHE A 314 40.48 4.62 -8.07
N ILE A 315 40.22 4.86 -9.36
CA ILE A 315 40.84 5.98 -10.12
C ILE A 315 40.38 7.31 -9.52
N GLY A 316 39.07 7.50 -9.31
CA GLY A 316 38.55 8.77 -8.79
C GLY A 316 39.03 9.06 -7.36
N ILE A 317 39.14 8.03 -6.52
CA ILE A 317 39.47 8.15 -5.09
C ILE A 317 40.98 8.27 -4.86
N TYR A 318 41.77 7.36 -5.44
CA TYR A 318 43.21 7.24 -5.17
C TYR A 318 44.09 7.81 -6.28
N ARG A 319 43.51 8.18 -7.42
CA ARG A 319 44.19 8.85 -8.55
C ARG A 319 45.47 8.13 -8.96
N ASP A 320 46.56 8.88 -9.07
CA ASP A 320 47.86 8.45 -9.59
C ASP A 320 48.45 7.30 -8.79
N THR A 321 48.20 7.22 -7.48
CA THR A 321 48.71 6.12 -6.63
C THR A 321 48.14 4.78 -7.08
N TYR A 322 46.83 4.71 -7.32
CA TYR A 322 46.19 3.48 -7.81
C TYR A 322 46.62 3.16 -9.25
N THR A 323 46.62 4.15 -10.14
CA THR A 323 47.02 3.95 -11.54
C THR A 323 48.46 3.45 -11.64
N ASN A 324 49.39 4.04 -10.89
CA ASN A 324 50.79 3.61 -10.86
C ASN A 324 50.94 2.16 -10.36
N PHE A 325 50.25 1.79 -9.26
CA PHE A 325 50.28 0.40 -8.78
C PHE A 325 49.68 -0.56 -9.80
N LYS A 326 48.57 -0.21 -10.43
CA LYS A 326 47.92 -1.01 -11.47
C LYS A 326 48.83 -1.22 -12.67
N ASP A 327 49.48 -0.17 -13.16
CA ASP A 327 50.37 -0.25 -14.33
C ASP A 327 51.63 -1.06 -14.04
N LYS A 328 52.25 -0.86 -12.87
CA LYS A 328 53.41 -1.65 -12.44
C LYS A 328 53.06 -3.12 -12.22
N LEU A 329 51.92 -3.42 -11.60
CA LEU A 329 51.44 -4.79 -11.43
C LEU A 329 51.17 -5.44 -12.79
N LEU A 330 50.53 -4.72 -13.71
CA LEU A 330 50.26 -5.20 -15.06
C LEU A 330 51.57 -5.49 -15.82
N GLN A 331 52.56 -4.60 -15.75
CA GLN A 331 53.89 -4.84 -16.30
C GLN A 331 54.57 -6.05 -15.67
N GLY A 332 54.44 -6.22 -14.35
CA GLY A 332 54.98 -7.37 -13.62
C GLY A 332 54.31 -8.68 -13.98
N ILE A 333 52.99 -8.70 -14.17
CA ILE A 333 52.22 -9.86 -14.65
C ILE A 333 52.68 -10.23 -16.08
N ASN A 334 52.91 -9.25 -16.95
CA ASN A 334 53.35 -9.51 -18.32
C ASN A 334 54.81 -9.96 -18.42
N SER A 335 55.70 -9.42 -17.58
CA SER A 335 57.13 -9.73 -17.58
C SER A 335 57.52 -10.92 -16.69
N GLY A 336 56.65 -11.32 -15.77
CA GLY A 336 56.92 -12.35 -14.76
C GLY A 336 57.67 -11.83 -13.53
N ASN A 337 58.11 -10.58 -13.49
CA ASN A 337 58.81 -9.99 -12.34
C ASN A 337 57.98 -8.87 -11.71
N VAL A 338 57.46 -9.09 -10.50
CA VAL A 338 56.60 -8.13 -9.80
C VAL A 338 57.43 -7.37 -8.77
N ASP A 339 57.78 -6.13 -9.08
CA ASP A 339 58.31 -5.15 -8.12
C ASP A 339 57.56 -3.83 -8.27
N VAL A 340 56.68 -3.56 -7.31
CA VAL A 340 55.78 -2.40 -7.34
C VAL A 340 56.34 -1.23 -6.51
N GLN A 341 57.50 -1.42 -5.83
CA GLN A 341 58.13 -0.44 -4.94
C GLN A 341 57.17 0.10 -3.86
N TYR A 342 56.45 -0.79 -3.19
CA TYR A 342 55.60 -0.42 -2.07
C TYR A 342 56.44 0.07 -0.88
N ASN A 343 56.11 1.26 -0.37
CA ASN A 343 56.87 1.96 0.68
C ASN A 343 56.57 1.48 2.12
N GLY A 344 55.67 0.51 2.30
CA GLY A 344 55.24 0.02 3.62
C GLY A 344 54.12 0.85 4.29
N ASN A 345 53.62 1.92 3.65
CA ASN A 345 52.53 2.73 4.20
C ASN A 345 51.19 1.99 4.09
N LYS A 346 50.54 1.70 5.22
CA LYS A 346 49.28 0.96 5.23
C LYS A 346 48.14 1.64 4.45
N SER A 347 48.13 2.97 4.31
CA SER A 347 47.12 3.64 3.48
C SER A 347 47.28 3.32 1.99
N ASP A 348 48.53 3.15 1.54
CA ASP A 348 48.87 2.86 0.14
C ASP A 348 48.64 1.37 -0.20
N PHE A 349 48.44 0.53 0.83
CA PHE A 349 48.08 -0.87 0.62
C PHE A 349 46.68 -1.04 0.03
N ILE A 350 45.74 -0.14 0.32
CA ILE A 350 44.37 -0.19 -0.20
C ILE A 350 44.36 -0.06 -1.73
N PRO A 351 44.92 1.00 -2.35
CA PRO A 351 44.99 1.09 -3.80
C PRO A 351 45.83 -0.04 -4.41
N LEU A 352 46.90 -0.51 -3.77
CA LEU A 352 47.68 -1.66 -4.24
C LEU A 352 46.86 -2.96 -4.29
N LEU A 353 46.15 -3.29 -3.21
CA LEU A 353 45.30 -4.48 -3.11
C LEU A 353 44.16 -4.40 -4.12
N SER A 354 43.49 -3.25 -4.19
CA SER A 354 42.43 -3.01 -5.17
C SER A 354 42.92 -3.16 -6.61
N ALA A 355 44.13 -2.68 -6.93
CA ALA A 355 44.70 -2.83 -8.26
C ALA A 355 44.94 -4.30 -8.61
N ALA A 356 45.55 -5.07 -7.72
CA ALA A 356 45.83 -6.49 -7.94
C ALA A 356 44.55 -7.33 -8.11
N LEU A 357 43.55 -7.13 -7.24
CA LEU A 357 42.29 -7.87 -7.29
C LEU A 357 41.41 -7.44 -8.48
N SER A 358 41.42 -6.16 -8.84
CA SER A 358 40.76 -5.67 -10.06
C SER A 358 41.39 -6.31 -11.31
N LEU A 359 42.71 -6.41 -11.37
CA LEU A 359 43.40 -7.10 -12.48
C LEU A 359 43.02 -8.59 -12.53
N SER A 360 43.02 -9.31 -11.41
CA SER A 360 42.58 -10.72 -11.38
C SER A 360 41.17 -10.91 -11.93
N ASN A 361 40.25 -9.99 -11.60
CA ASN A 361 38.89 -10.01 -12.13
C ASN A 361 38.80 -9.68 -13.64
N LEU A 362 39.68 -8.81 -14.15
CA LEU A 362 39.72 -8.44 -15.57
C LEU A 362 40.28 -9.58 -16.45
N TYR A 363 41.23 -10.37 -15.94
CA TYR A 363 41.91 -11.44 -16.67
C TYR A 363 41.21 -12.81 -16.61
N GLY A 364 40.02 -12.90 -16.02
CA GLY A 364 39.38 -14.15 -15.56
C GLY A 364 39.15 -15.30 -16.57
N ILE A 365 39.38 -15.13 -17.88
CA ILE A 365 39.36 -16.23 -18.88
C ILE A 365 40.77 -16.74 -19.22
N ALA A 366 41.80 -15.88 -19.15
CA ALA A 366 43.19 -16.21 -19.42
C ALA A 366 44.01 -15.92 -18.16
N PHE A 367 43.76 -16.71 -17.12
CA PHE A 367 44.48 -16.56 -15.86
C PHE A 367 45.98 -16.70 -16.11
N ASN A 368 46.73 -15.62 -15.88
CA ASN A 368 48.17 -15.61 -16.10
C ASN A 368 48.87 -16.29 -14.90
N ALA A 369 49.72 -17.30 -15.16
CA ALA A 369 50.47 -17.99 -14.11
C ALA A 369 51.30 -17.02 -13.22
N ASN A 370 51.69 -15.87 -13.77
CA ASN A 370 52.43 -14.82 -13.06
C ASN A 370 51.60 -14.10 -11.98
N PHE A 371 50.27 -14.30 -11.91
CA PHE A 371 49.47 -13.87 -10.75
C PHE A 371 49.94 -14.53 -9.44
N LYS A 372 50.61 -15.69 -9.52
CA LYS A 372 51.29 -16.27 -8.36
C LYS A 372 52.33 -15.29 -7.78
N ASN A 373 53.08 -14.58 -8.62
CA ASN A 373 54.10 -13.63 -8.18
C ASN A 373 53.46 -12.39 -7.56
N VAL A 374 52.32 -11.93 -8.08
CA VAL A 374 51.52 -10.85 -7.46
C VAL A 374 51.01 -11.26 -6.09
N LYS A 375 50.46 -12.47 -5.99
CA LYS A 375 49.99 -13.04 -4.72
C LYS A 375 51.13 -13.12 -3.71
N ASP A 376 52.27 -13.68 -4.10
CA ASP A 376 53.42 -13.83 -3.21
C ASP A 376 53.96 -12.46 -2.77
N TYR A 377 54.01 -11.47 -3.67
CA TYR A 377 54.36 -10.08 -3.34
C TYR A 377 53.41 -9.43 -2.32
N LEU A 378 52.09 -9.55 -2.51
CA LEU A 378 51.11 -8.99 -1.57
C LEU A 378 51.21 -9.63 -0.18
N LEU A 379 51.51 -10.92 -0.11
CA LEU A 379 51.71 -11.62 1.16
C LEU A 379 53.01 -11.17 1.86
N GLN A 380 54.07 -10.88 1.09
CA GLN A 380 55.34 -10.35 1.61
C GLN A 380 55.24 -8.91 2.13
N CYS A 381 54.22 -8.14 1.73
CA CYS A 381 54.00 -6.78 2.23
C CYS A 381 53.68 -6.76 3.74
N ASN A 382 53.35 -7.90 4.36
CA ASN A 382 53.10 -8.05 5.81
C ASN A 382 52.05 -7.09 6.39
N VAL A 383 51.08 -6.64 5.57
CA VAL A 383 49.97 -5.78 6.03
C VAL A 383 48.81 -6.62 6.58
N LEU A 384 48.56 -7.79 5.98
CA LEU A 384 47.50 -8.73 6.37
C LEU A 384 47.97 -9.59 7.55
N ASN A 385 47.35 -9.40 8.71
CA ASN A 385 47.88 -9.95 9.98
C ASN A 385 47.33 -11.33 10.34
N SER A 386 46.32 -11.83 9.61
CA SER A 386 45.72 -13.14 9.87
C SER A 386 45.75 -14.06 8.65
N ASP A 387 45.80 -15.37 8.92
CA ASP A 387 45.69 -16.41 7.87
C ASP A 387 44.39 -16.28 7.08
N ILE A 388 43.32 -15.80 7.71
CA ILE A 388 42.00 -15.66 7.09
C ILE A 388 42.03 -14.57 6.01
N GLU A 389 42.58 -13.41 6.34
CA GLU A 389 42.70 -12.29 5.40
C GLU A 389 43.68 -12.64 4.26
N GLN A 390 44.79 -13.31 4.58
CA GLN A 390 45.71 -13.82 3.57
C GLN A 390 45.05 -14.87 2.66
N ASN A 391 44.26 -15.79 3.22
CA ASN A 391 43.57 -16.82 2.45
C ASN A 391 42.52 -16.23 1.51
N PHE A 392 41.82 -15.18 1.92
CA PHE A 392 40.93 -14.45 1.02
C PHE A 392 41.66 -13.95 -0.23
N VAL A 393 42.82 -13.30 -0.05
CA VAL A 393 43.64 -12.82 -1.18
C VAL A 393 44.17 -13.98 -2.01
N LYS A 394 44.63 -15.07 -1.37
CA LYS A 394 45.09 -16.28 -2.07
C LYS A 394 43.99 -16.89 -2.94
N VAL A 395 42.76 -16.94 -2.44
CA VAL A 395 41.59 -17.45 -3.16
C VAL A 395 41.21 -16.54 -4.33
N LEU A 396 41.18 -15.23 -4.15
CA LEU A 396 40.83 -14.34 -5.27
C LEU A 396 41.91 -14.24 -6.36
N LEU A 397 43.15 -14.55 -6.01
CA LEU A 397 44.28 -14.66 -6.93
C LEU A 397 44.58 -16.12 -7.32
N SER A 398 43.65 -17.06 -7.14
CA SER A 398 43.79 -18.43 -7.66
C SER A 398 43.16 -18.57 -9.04
N GLU A 399 43.63 -19.55 -9.81
CA GLU A 399 43.12 -19.84 -11.14
C GLU A 399 41.62 -20.17 -11.11
N GLN A 400 41.23 -21.07 -10.20
CA GLN A 400 39.84 -21.45 -9.98
C GLN A 400 39.36 -20.95 -8.62
N LEU A 401 38.13 -20.42 -8.57
CA LEU A 401 37.50 -20.01 -7.33
C LEU A 401 36.70 -21.16 -6.73
N PRO A 402 36.77 -21.35 -5.39
CA PRO A 402 35.88 -22.27 -4.70
C PRO A 402 34.43 -21.78 -4.78
N PRO A 403 33.44 -22.69 -4.60
CA PRO A 403 32.03 -22.33 -4.58
C PRO A 403 31.70 -21.20 -3.59
N THR A 404 32.41 -21.13 -2.46
CA THR A 404 32.26 -20.07 -1.43
C THR A 404 32.66 -18.67 -1.89
N ALA A 405 33.49 -18.56 -2.92
CA ALA A 405 33.94 -17.30 -3.51
C ALA A 405 33.36 -17.04 -4.91
N SER A 406 32.45 -17.88 -5.38
CA SER A 406 31.87 -17.84 -6.75
C SER A 406 31.31 -16.47 -7.15
N GLY A 407 30.67 -15.75 -6.23
CA GLY A 407 30.11 -14.42 -6.48
C GLY A 407 31.10 -13.25 -6.33
N LEU A 408 32.39 -13.52 -6.15
CA LEU A 408 33.43 -12.49 -6.01
C LEU A 408 34.32 -12.32 -7.27
N ARG A 409 34.14 -13.18 -8.29
CA ARG A 409 34.64 -12.92 -9.65
C ARG A 409 33.57 -12.28 -10.51
N LEU A 410 34.01 -11.38 -11.37
CA LEU A 410 33.19 -10.89 -12.47
C LEU A 410 33.11 -11.99 -13.53
N THR A 411 31.93 -12.58 -13.71
CA THR A 411 31.64 -13.50 -14.82
C THR A 411 30.89 -12.75 -15.92
N TYR A 412 30.96 -13.26 -17.16
CA TYR A 412 30.31 -12.65 -18.33
C TYR A 412 28.79 -12.52 -18.21
N ASP A 413 28.17 -13.25 -17.27
CA ASP A 413 26.72 -13.28 -17.07
C ASP A 413 26.26 -12.44 -15.87
N SER A 414 27.18 -11.72 -15.21
CA SER A 414 26.87 -10.92 -14.03
C SER A 414 26.27 -9.55 -14.39
N ASP A 415 25.20 -9.15 -13.70
CA ASP A 415 24.61 -7.80 -13.80
C ASP A 415 25.66 -6.74 -13.45
N ALA A 416 25.58 -5.55 -14.05
CA ALA A 416 26.49 -4.45 -13.75
C ALA A 416 26.49 -4.11 -12.25
N SER A 417 25.34 -4.27 -11.58
CA SER A 417 25.20 -4.09 -10.13
C SER A 417 25.96 -5.16 -9.32
N ASN A 418 26.09 -6.38 -9.84
CA ASN A 418 26.86 -7.45 -9.20
C ASN A 418 28.36 -7.14 -9.21
N ALA A 419 28.84 -6.32 -10.15
CA ALA A 419 30.24 -5.95 -10.23
C ALA A 419 30.70 -5.01 -9.10
N TYR A 420 29.77 -4.32 -8.44
CA TYR A 420 30.10 -3.42 -7.33
C TYR A 420 30.43 -4.17 -6.04
N ILE A 421 29.75 -5.29 -5.74
CA ILE A 421 29.94 -6.02 -4.49
C ILE A 421 31.38 -6.54 -4.31
N PRO A 422 32.01 -7.21 -5.30
CA PRO A 422 33.41 -7.63 -5.18
C PRO A 422 34.36 -6.46 -4.95
N ARG A 423 34.19 -5.35 -5.68
CA ARG A 423 35.02 -4.15 -5.54
C ARG A 423 34.87 -3.50 -4.17
N LEU A 424 33.67 -3.47 -3.63
CA LEU A 424 33.41 -3.02 -2.26
C LEU A 424 34.09 -3.95 -1.24
N CYS A 425 34.05 -5.28 -1.43
CA CYS A 425 34.81 -6.21 -0.59
C CYS A 425 36.32 -5.95 -0.63
N PHE A 426 36.89 -5.67 -1.81
CA PHE A 426 38.33 -5.39 -1.96
C PHE A 426 38.73 -4.13 -1.21
N HIS A 427 37.97 -3.06 -1.44
CA HIS A 427 38.17 -1.80 -0.75
C HIS A 427 38.02 -1.98 0.76
N PHE A 428 36.97 -2.69 1.19
CA PHE A 428 36.67 -2.84 2.60
C PHE A 428 37.70 -3.67 3.34
N LEU A 429 38.23 -4.75 2.74
CA LEU A 429 39.33 -5.51 3.35
C LEU A 429 40.56 -4.63 3.61
N GLY A 430 40.96 -3.82 2.63
CA GLY A 430 42.07 -2.86 2.79
C GLY A 430 41.76 -1.80 3.86
N THR A 431 40.54 -1.27 3.86
CA THR A 431 40.03 -0.30 4.85
C THR A 431 40.16 -0.85 6.28
N LEU A 432 39.85 -2.13 6.48
CA LEU A 432 39.92 -2.77 7.80
C LEU A 432 41.35 -2.93 8.32
N GLN A 433 42.38 -2.90 7.46
CA GLN A 433 43.79 -3.01 7.90
C GLN A 433 44.33 -1.73 8.54
N ILE A 434 43.69 -0.59 8.27
CA ILE A 434 44.03 0.71 8.84
C ILE A 434 43.07 1.15 9.94
N MET A 435 41.92 0.48 10.08
CA MET A 435 41.02 0.70 11.20
C MET A 435 41.57 0.02 12.46
N ASN A 436 41.39 0.68 13.59
CA ASN A 436 41.51 0.05 14.89
C ASN A 436 40.47 -1.08 15.02
N LYS A 437 40.63 -1.90 16.06
CA LYS A 437 39.71 -3.02 16.35
C LYS A 437 38.25 -2.56 16.25
N ASN A 438 37.48 -3.26 15.42
CA ASN A 438 36.13 -2.84 15.03
C ASN A 438 35.25 -4.09 14.78
N PRO A 439 33.91 -3.94 14.83
CA PRO A 439 33.01 -5.08 14.77
C PRO A 439 33.06 -5.84 13.43
N PHE A 440 33.40 -5.16 12.34
CA PHE A 440 33.49 -5.75 11.00
C PHE A 440 34.72 -6.64 10.85
N GLN A 441 35.88 -6.21 11.36
CA GLN A 441 37.07 -7.05 11.41
C GLN A 441 36.87 -8.27 12.30
N VAL A 442 36.17 -8.12 13.44
CA VAL A 442 35.80 -9.26 14.29
C VAL A 442 34.94 -10.27 13.54
N LEU A 443 34.00 -9.84 12.70
CA LEU A 443 33.20 -10.75 11.87
C LEU A 443 34.04 -11.56 10.87
N ILE A 444 35.13 -10.98 10.35
CA ILE A 444 36.06 -11.69 9.46
C ILE A 444 36.87 -12.70 10.25
N LEU A 445 37.45 -12.29 11.38
CA LEU A 445 38.42 -13.11 12.11
C LEU A 445 37.76 -14.17 12.99
N ASN A 446 36.68 -13.79 13.67
CA ASN A 446 36.05 -14.57 14.74
C ASN A 446 34.53 -14.27 14.81
N PRO A 447 33.73 -14.73 13.82
CA PRO A 447 32.29 -14.48 13.80
C PRO A 447 31.53 -15.14 14.96
N GLU A 448 32.08 -16.20 15.57
CA GLU A 448 31.42 -16.95 16.63
C GLU A 448 31.24 -16.16 17.94
N ILE A 449 32.03 -15.11 18.18
CA ILE A 449 31.83 -14.19 19.31
C ILE A 449 30.40 -13.63 19.31
N TYR A 450 29.84 -13.41 18.12
CA TYR A 450 28.48 -12.89 18.01
C TYR A 450 27.39 -13.93 18.25
N MET A 451 27.67 -15.24 18.31
CA MET A 451 26.63 -16.23 18.66
C MET A 451 26.00 -15.93 20.04
N ASN A 452 26.81 -15.41 20.96
CA ASN A 452 26.39 -15.00 22.29
C ASN A 452 26.49 -13.48 22.52
N GLY A 453 26.71 -12.72 21.44
CA GLY A 453 26.87 -11.25 21.46
C GLY A 453 25.82 -10.55 20.61
N HIS A 454 25.82 -9.23 20.60
CA HIS A 454 24.88 -8.40 19.85
C HIS A 454 25.54 -7.81 18.60
N LEU A 455 25.04 -8.20 17.43
CA LEU A 455 25.44 -7.63 16.14
C LEU A 455 24.80 -6.25 15.94
N PRO A 456 25.54 -5.26 15.40
CA PRO A 456 24.95 -3.98 15.01
C PRO A 456 23.85 -4.13 13.95
N ALA A 457 22.92 -3.18 13.95
CA ALA A 457 21.75 -3.09 13.07
C ALA A 457 20.83 -4.33 13.10
N MET A 458 20.93 -5.15 14.15
CA MET A 458 20.03 -6.28 14.35
C MET A 458 18.71 -5.85 15.02
N PRO A 459 17.61 -6.51 14.66
CA PRO A 459 16.32 -6.35 15.33
C PRO A 459 16.38 -6.79 16.81
N GLU A 460 15.61 -6.12 17.67
CA GLU A 460 15.51 -6.49 19.10
C GLU A 460 14.48 -7.60 19.37
N ASN A 461 13.75 -8.04 18.35
CA ASN A 461 12.69 -9.04 18.49
C ASN A 461 12.54 -9.84 17.19
N LEU A 462 12.31 -11.15 17.32
CA LEU A 462 11.95 -12.06 16.22
C LEU A 462 10.60 -11.70 15.56
N LEU A 463 9.74 -10.94 16.25
CA LEU A 463 8.49 -10.37 15.72
C LEU A 463 8.72 -9.18 14.75
N MET A 464 9.97 -8.84 14.41
CA MET A 464 10.25 -7.73 13.51
C MET A 464 9.70 -7.94 12.09
N ASN A 465 9.48 -9.17 11.65
CA ASN A 465 8.73 -9.43 10.42
C ASN A 465 7.29 -8.92 10.50
N VAL A 466 6.64 -9.08 11.66
CA VAL A 466 5.31 -8.51 11.91
C VAL A 466 5.37 -6.98 11.94
N ILE A 467 6.42 -6.39 12.52
CA ILE A 467 6.62 -4.93 12.55
C ILE A 467 6.93 -4.37 11.15
N ARG A 468 7.68 -5.08 10.29
CA ARG A 468 7.94 -4.69 8.89
C ARG A 468 6.65 -4.69 8.07
N ILE A 469 5.81 -5.70 8.27
CA ILE A 469 4.46 -5.75 7.70
C ILE A 469 3.63 -4.56 8.20
N MET A 470 3.70 -4.22 9.48
CA MET A 470 3.01 -3.05 10.05
C MET A 470 3.62 -1.69 9.63
N LYS A 471 4.93 -1.61 9.34
CA LYS A 471 5.58 -0.40 8.81
C LYS A 471 5.22 -0.14 7.35
N LYS A 472 4.98 -1.20 6.55
CA LYS A 472 4.32 -1.08 5.25
C LYS A 472 2.95 -0.37 5.34
N GLU A 473 2.32 -0.40 6.52
CA GLU A 473 0.98 0.15 6.80
C GLU A 473 1.00 1.55 7.47
N LYS A 474 2.16 2.12 7.86
CA LYS A 474 2.24 3.47 8.50
C LYS A 474 3.57 4.21 8.21
N ARG A 475 3.51 5.42 7.61
CA ARG A 475 4.61 6.39 7.58
C ARG A 475 4.31 7.59 8.48
N ASN A 476 4.71 7.47 9.74
CA ASN A 476 5.15 8.57 10.60
C ASN A 476 5.75 7.90 11.82
N GLY A 477 6.96 8.32 12.21
CA GLY A 477 7.74 8.18 13.44
C GLY A 477 7.35 7.27 14.63
N ASP A 478 6.26 6.52 14.62
CA ASP A 478 5.79 5.68 15.70
C ASP A 478 6.61 4.40 15.76
N THR A 479 7.58 4.43 16.66
CA THR A 479 8.39 3.29 17.03
C THR A 479 7.59 2.36 17.93
N PHE A 480 7.37 1.13 17.47
CA PHE A 480 6.75 0.09 18.27
C PHE A 480 7.81 -0.61 19.12
N THR A 481 7.63 -0.61 20.43
CA THR A 481 8.40 -1.44 21.37
C THR A 481 7.50 -2.58 21.83
N VAL A 482 7.90 -3.83 21.59
CA VAL A 482 7.18 -4.99 22.12
C VAL A 482 7.72 -5.30 23.51
N ARG A 483 6.87 -5.20 24.53
CA ARG A 483 7.12 -5.68 25.90
C ARG A 483 6.22 -6.87 26.18
N TYR A 484 6.38 -7.50 27.34
CA TYR A 484 5.65 -8.70 27.71
C TYR A 484 5.01 -8.51 29.07
N CYS A 485 3.80 -9.03 29.27
CA CYS A 485 3.23 -9.08 30.62
C CYS A 485 4.02 -10.08 31.50
N PRO A 486 3.76 -10.14 32.82
CA PRO A 486 4.42 -11.12 33.71
C PRO A 486 4.29 -12.59 33.24
N ASN A 487 3.23 -12.90 32.49
CA ASN A 487 2.95 -14.22 31.92
C ASN A 487 3.45 -14.38 30.47
N MET A 488 4.36 -13.51 30.00
CA MET A 488 5.02 -13.59 28.68
C MET A 488 4.11 -13.41 27.46
N HIS A 489 2.95 -12.77 27.62
CA HIS A 489 2.12 -12.37 26.47
C HIS A 489 2.64 -11.04 25.88
N PRO A 490 2.81 -10.95 24.55
CA PRO A 490 3.35 -9.77 23.89
C PRO A 490 2.39 -8.58 23.99
N PHE A 491 2.95 -7.41 24.24
CA PHE A 491 2.27 -6.14 24.44
C PHE A 491 3.02 -5.07 23.64
N VAL A 492 2.36 -4.45 22.67
CA VAL A 492 2.99 -3.47 21.77
C VAL A 492 2.77 -2.07 22.33
N ILE A 493 3.84 -1.30 22.51
CA ILE A 493 3.83 0.05 23.07
C ILE A 493 4.38 1.03 22.04
N ASN A 494 3.75 2.20 21.94
CA ASN A 494 4.07 3.23 20.96
C ASN A 494 5.07 4.24 21.58
N GLN A 495 5.73 5.05 20.74
CA GLN A 495 6.50 6.25 21.15
C GLN A 495 7.62 6.00 22.18
N CYS A 496 7.38 6.32 23.47
CA CYS A 496 8.37 6.32 24.55
C CYS A 496 8.71 4.91 25.08
N GLY A 497 8.00 3.88 24.64
CA GLY A 497 8.19 2.50 25.07
C GLY A 497 7.70 2.20 26.49
N HIS A 498 7.03 3.14 27.17
CA HIS A 498 6.41 2.97 28.48
C HIS A 498 4.89 3.07 28.39
N PRO A 499 4.10 2.21 29.08
CA PRO A 499 2.66 2.39 29.17
C PRO A 499 2.35 3.63 30.00
N THR A 500 1.50 4.51 29.47
CA THR A 500 1.00 5.72 30.14
C THR A 500 -0.23 5.46 31.02
N GLU A 501 -0.78 4.25 30.93
CA GLU A 501 -2.01 3.83 31.58
C GLU A 501 -1.81 2.45 32.21
N ARG A 502 -2.60 2.16 33.26
CA ARG A 502 -2.69 0.80 33.80
C ARG A 502 -3.67 0.00 32.96
N VAL A 503 -3.21 -1.12 32.42
CA VAL A 503 -3.97 -1.99 31.52
C VAL A 503 -3.94 -3.42 32.08
N ILE A 504 -5.02 -4.18 31.93
CA ILE A 504 -5.04 -5.61 32.24
C ILE A 504 -4.68 -6.39 30.98
N CYS A 505 -3.79 -7.38 31.10
CA CYS A 505 -3.39 -8.21 29.97
C CYS A 505 -4.61 -8.89 29.32
N ALA A 506 -4.86 -8.57 28.05
CA ALA A 506 -6.06 -8.97 27.29
C ALA A 506 -6.11 -10.46 26.85
N VAL A 507 -5.15 -11.28 27.26
CA VAL A 507 -5.17 -12.73 26.99
C VAL A 507 -6.07 -13.40 28.02
N ASP A 508 -7.09 -14.13 27.55
CA ASP A 508 -8.05 -14.85 28.39
C ASP A 508 -7.34 -15.71 29.44
N GLY A 509 -7.72 -15.52 30.70
CA GLY A 509 -7.12 -16.20 31.85
C GLY A 509 -5.81 -15.60 32.40
N CYS A 510 -5.26 -14.54 31.79
CA CYS A 510 -4.03 -13.92 32.29
C CYS A 510 -4.25 -12.99 33.50
N GLY A 511 -5.17 -12.02 33.37
CA GLY A 511 -5.60 -11.13 34.46
C GLY A 511 -4.51 -10.23 35.09
N LYS A 512 -3.28 -10.19 34.56
CA LYS A 512 -2.17 -9.39 35.11
C LYS A 512 -2.26 -7.92 34.72
N GLU A 513 -2.15 -7.03 35.70
CA GLU A 513 -2.07 -5.58 35.52
C GLU A 513 -0.65 -5.18 35.05
N ILE A 514 -0.58 -4.30 34.05
CA ILE A 514 0.64 -3.80 33.41
C ILE A 514 0.55 -2.27 33.24
N GLY A 515 1.67 -1.55 33.40
CA GLY A 515 1.73 -0.09 33.24
C GLY A 515 1.70 0.72 34.54
N ASP A 516 1.86 2.04 34.42
CA ASP A 516 1.85 3.02 35.52
C ASP A 516 1.30 4.37 35.03
N THR A 517 0.65 5.13 35.92
CA THR A 517 0.06 6.44 35.61
C THR A 517 1.05 7.60 35.70
N THR A 518 2.25 7.40 36.28
CA THR A 518 3.14 8.51 36.63
C THR A 518 4.29 8.76 35.65
N HIS A 519 4.46 7.90 34.64
CA HIS A 519 5.57 7.95 33.67
C HIS A 519 6.99 7.89 34.29
N ARG A 520 7.10 7.64 35.61
CA ARG A 520 8.36 7.71 36.39
C ARG A 520 8.78 6.38 37.03
N SER A 521 7.87 5.41 37.16
CA SER A 521 8.22 4.10 37.72
C SER A 521 9.13 3.31 36.78
N ARG A 522 10.32 2.90 37.27
CA ARG A 522 11.21 1.96 36.56
C ARG A 522 10.61 0.57 36.40
N ASN A 523 9.58 0.22 37.18
CA ASN A 523 9.02 -1.12 37.23
C ASN A 523 7.54 -1.09 36.83
N THR A 524 7.27 -1.20 35.53
CA THR A 524 5.91 -1.16 34.95
C THR A 524 5.19 -2.51 35.00
N GLY A 525 5.73 -3.50 35.72
CA GLY A 525 5.25 -4.89 35.71
C GLY A 525 5.47 -5.64 34.38
N LEU A 526 6.06 -4.99 33.38
CA LEU A 526 6.34 -5.58 32.07
C LEU A 526 7.71 -6.24 32.07
N LYS A 527 7.76 -7.50 31.62
CA LYS A 527 8.99 -8.22 31.31
C LYS A 527 9.49 -7.80 29.94
N GLN A 528 10.79 -7.65 29.81
CA GLN A 528 11.46 -7.55 28.52
C GLN A 528 11.88 -8.96 28.10
N LEU A 529 11.66 -9.34 26.84
CA LEU A 529 12.30 -10.55 26.33
C LEU A 529 13.80 -10.33 26.31
N GLU A 530 14.59 -11.37 26.54
CA GLU A 530 16.03 -11.28 26.33
C GLU A 530 16.26 -10.89 24.86
N ILE A 531 16.99 -9.79 24.63
CA ILE A 531 17.27 -9.34 23.28
C ILE A 531 18.06 -10.45 22.60
N PRO A 532 17.58 -10.95 21.44
CA PRO A 532 18.20 -12.07 20.80
C PRO A 532 19.66 -11.74 20.49
N LYS A 533 20.52 -12.70 20.78
CA LYS A 533 21.95 -12.66 20.48
C LYS A 533 22.19 -13.28 19.11
N GLY A 534 23.25 -12.86 18.44
CA GLY A 534 23.60 -13.36 17.12
C GLY A 534 22.86 -12.70 15.97
N TYR A 535 22.78 -13.46 14.89
CA TYR A 535 22.27 -13.01 13.61
C TYR A 535 20.79 -13.36 13.50
N ILE A 536 19.95 -12.36 13.22
CA ILE A 536 18.49 -12.47 13.36
C ILE A 536 17.74 -12.15 12.05
N LEU A 537 18.46 -11.70 11.03
CA LEU A 537 17.88 -11.35 9.72
C LEU A 537 17.52 -12.63 8.96
N ASP A 538 16.39 -12.63 8.26
CA ASP A 538 15.79 -13.87 7.74
C ASP A 538 15.98 -14.10 6.24
N GLY A 539 16.43 -13.10 5.47
CA GLY A 539 16.57 -13.30 4.03
C GLY A 539 15.35 -12.96 3.18
N SER A 540 14.24 -12.54 3.81
CA SER A 540 12.96 -12.32 3.13
C SER A 540 13.01 -11.17 2.12
N ASP A 541 12.15 -11.22 1.11
CA ASP A 541 12.07 -10.14 0.12
C ASP A 541 11.47 -8.86 0.75
N GLU A 542 10.67 -9.00 1.81
CA GLU A 542 10.20 -7.90 2.65
C GLU A 542 11.36 -7.17 3.34
N GLU A 543 12.29 -7.90 3.94
CA GLU A 543 13.49 -7.34 4.58
C GLU A 543 14.35 -6.54 3.58
N LEU A 544 14.43 -7.01 2.33
CA LEU A 544 15.23 -6.38 1.29
C LEU A 544 14.48 -5.29 0.51
N SER A 545 13.21 -5.03 0.81
CA SER A 545 12.38 -4.04 0.10
C SER A 545 11.96 -2.83 0.92
N VAL A 546 12.09 -2.90 2.25
CA VAL A 546 11.70 -1.85 3.21
C VAL A 546 12.82 -1.58 4.20
N GLY A 547 13.20 -0.30 4.36
CA GLY A 547 14.24 0.11 5.31
C GLY A 547 13.82 -0.08 6.77
N ASP A 548 14.73 -0.58 7.60
CA ASP A 548 14.52 -0.69 9.05
C ASP A 548 15.09 0.52 9.80
N SER A 549 14.43 0.93 10.87
CA SER A 549 14.87 2.01 11.76
C SER A 549 14.56 1.64 13.21
N PHE A 550 15.48 1.94 14.12
CA PHE A 550 15.42 1.54 15.53
C PHE A 550 15.73 2.70 16.48
N TRP A 551 14.94 2.80 17.55
CA TRP A 551 15.08 3.82 18.57
C TRP A 551 14.73 3.21 19.93
N ARG A 552 15.54 3.48 20.96
CA ARG A 552 15.28 2.99 22.31
C ARG A 552 15.62 4.04 23.34
N TYR A 553 14.76 4.15 24.35
CA TYR A 553 14.94 5.01 25.52
C TYR A 553 15.02 4.18 26.80
N GLU A 554 15.80 4.65 27.76
CA GLU A 554 15.78 4.18 29.16
C GLU A 554 15.53 5.38 30.06
N GLY A 555 14.32 5.47 30.62
CA GLY A 555 13.81 6.73 31.18
C GLY A 555 13.72 7.79 30.08
N ASP A 556 14.23 8.99 30.36
CA ASP A 556 14.26 10.10 29.40
C ASP A 556 15.50 10.10 28.48
N THR A 557 16.39 9.11 28.62
CA THR A 557 17.65 9.07 27.86
C THR A 557 17.52 8.16 26.65
N GLN A 558 17.75 8.71 25.44
CA GLN A 558 17.84 7.93 24.21
C GLN A 558 19.14 7.11 24.21
N ILE A 559 19.01 5.78 24.27
CA ILE A 559 20.15 4.86 24.34
C ILE A 559 20.48 4.21 22.98
N ARG A 560 19.54 4.17 22.03
CA ARG A 560 19.73 3.69 20.66
C ARG A 560 19.01 4.60 19.67
N ARG A 561 19.66 4.93 18.55
CA ARG A 561 19.05 5.63 17.42
C ARG A 561 19.73 5.23 16.10
N ILE A 562 18.96 4.74 15.14
CA ILE A 562 19.42 4.45 13.78
C ILE A 562 18.27 4.59 12.78
N THR A 563 18.50 5.33 11.70
CA THR A 563 17.55 5.55 10.61
C THR A 563 17.66 4.48 9.53
N GLU A 564 16.74 4.49 8.57
CA GLU A 564 16.69 3.52 7.48
C GLU A 564 17.97 3.47 6.64
N VAL A 565 18.51 4.64 6.29
CA VAL A 565 19.75 4.77 5.52
C VAL A 565 20.91 4.14 6.27
N THR A 566 21.12 4.55 7.52
CA THR A 566 22.24 4.07 8.34
C THR A 566 22.10 2.59 8.68
N CYS A 567 20.89 2.12 9.02
CA CYS A 567 20.64 0.72 9.32
C CYS A 567 20.97 -0.16 8.12
N THR A 568 20.50 0.24 6.92
CA THR A 568 20.77 -0.47 5.67
C THR A 568 22.27 -0.45 5.35
N LEU A 569 22.95 0.68 5.56
CA LEU A 569 24.40 0.80 5.37
C LEU A 569 25.20 -0.12 6.30
N ILE A 570 24.89 -0.14 7.61
CA ILE A 570 25.59 -1.02 8.57
C ILE A 570 25.36 -2.49 8.19
N ARG A 571 24.14 -2.87 7.80
CA ARG A 571 23.85 -4.23 7.34
C ARG A 571 24.61 -4.59 6.07
N LEU A 572 24.71 -3.68 5.11
CA LEU A 572 25.55 -3.89 3.93
C LEU A 572 27.00 -4.17 4.33
N LEU A 573 27.61 -3.34 5.19
CA LEU A 573 28.99 -3.52 5.67
C LEU A 573 29.18 -4.84 6.43
N ILE A 574 28.23 -5.25 7.26
CA ILE A 574 28.23 -6.57 7.92
C ILE A 574 28.28 -7.69 6.88
N HIS A 575 27.43 -7.61 5.85
CA HIS A 575 27.37 -8.64 4.81
C HIS A 575 28.61 -8.68 3.92
N LEU A 576 29.24 -7.53 3.64
CA LEU A 576 30.54 -7.49 2.97
C LEU A 576 31.62 -8.21 3.80
N ALA A 577 31.67 -7.97 5.11
CA ALA A 577 32.60 -8.67 6.01
C ALA A 577 32.34 -10.19 6.06
N LEU A 578 31.07 -10.61 6.14
CA LEU A 578 30.70 -12.02 6.14
C LEU A 578 31.00 -12.70 4.80
N LEU A 579 30.85 -12.00 3.67
CA LEU A 579 31.25 -12.50 2.35
C LEU A 579 32.76 -12.70 2.26
N ILE A 580 33.56 -11.76 2.78
CA ILE A 580 35.02 -11.90 2.87
C ILE A 580 35.38 -13.16 3.68
N ARG A 581 34.74 -13.35 4.84
CA ARG A 581 34.93 -14.55 5.67
C ARG A 581 34.56 -15.83 4.93
N ASN A 582 33.41 -15.86 4.26
CA ASN A 582 32.95 -17.05 3.55
C ASN A 582 33.94 -17.46 2.45
N ALA A 583 34.39 -16.49 1.65
CA ALA A 583 35.34 -16.73 0.56
C ALA A 583 36.75 -17.12 1.05
N ALA A 584 37.16 -16.66 2.23
CA ALA A 584 38.43 -17.02 2.85
C ALA A 584 38.53 -18.50 3.29
N VAL A 585 37.40 -19.22 3.36
CA VAL A 585 37.33 -20.62 3.82
C VAL A 585 36.69 -21.47 2.71
N PRO A 586 37.49 -22.01 1.76
CA PRO A 586 37.00 -22.76 0.60
C PRO A 586 36.07 -23.93 0.95
N GLU A 587 36.35 -24.64 2.05
CA GLU A 587 35.58 -25.80 2.50
C GLU A 587 34.26 -25.40 3.21
N GLY A 588 34.05 -24.11 3.44
CA GLY A 588 32.92 -23.58 4.20
C GLY A 588 33.23 -23.37 5.68
N CYS A 589 32.80 -22.22 6.20
CA CYS A 589 33.05 -21.87 7.59
C CYS A 589 31.95 -22.40 8.52
N LYS A 590 32.21 -23.47 9.27
CA LYS A 590 31.26 -24.04 10.27
C LYS A 590 30.78 -23.01 11.31
N LYS A 591 31.66 -22.07 11.70
CA LYS A 591 31.32 -20.98 12.63
C LYS A 591 30.29 -20.02 12.02
N LEU A 592 30.41 -19.77 10.72
CA LEU A 592 29.48 -18.92 9.96
C LEU A 592 28.13 -19.63 9.74
N GLN A 593 28.15 -20.92 9.39
CA GLN A 593 26.95 -21.77 9.33
C GLN A 593 26.14 -21.72 10.63
N LYS A 594 26.83 -21.88 11.78
CA LYS A 594 26.20 -21.76 13.10
C LYS A 594 25.63 -20.37 13.37
N LEU A 595 26.39 -19.31 13.07
CA LEU A 595 25.94 -17.94 13.30
C LEU A 595 24.68 -17.61 12.48
N LEU A 596 24.64 -18.02 11.20
CA LEU A 596 23.53 -17.74 10.28
C LEU A 596 22.39 -18.76 10.38
N GLN A 597 22.54 -19.82 11.19
CA GLN A 597 21.59 -20.92 11.32
C GLN A 597 21.31 -21.62 9.98
N LYS A 598 22.38 -21.91 9.23
CA LYS A 598 22.35 -22.56 7.91
C LYS A 598 23.11 -23.88 7.95
N THR A 599 22.58 -24.91 7.31
CA THR A 599 23.12 -26.27 7.42
C THR A 599 24.19 -26.57 6.38
N ASP A 600 24.13 -25.94 5.21
CA ASP A 600 25.06 -26.19 4.11
C ASP A 600 25.83 -24.93 3.65
N THR A 601 27.01 -25.15 3.07
CA THR A 601 27.93 -24.10 2.61
C THR A 601 27.41 -23.33 1.39
N ALA A 602 26.68 -23.98 0.49
CA ALA A 602 26.11 -23.35 -0.70
C ALA A 602 24.94 -22.43 -0.31
N GLU A 603 24.10 -22.83 0.64
CA GLU A 603 23.01 -22.01 1.19
C GLU A 603 23.57 -20.75 1.87
N VAL A 604 24.63 -20.88 2.69
CA VAL A 604 25.32 -19.72 3.29
C VAL A 604 25.80 -18.75 2.21
N THR A 605 26.46 -19.28 1.18
CA THR A 605 27.03 -18.46 0.11
C THR A 605 25.93 -17.71 -0.65
N LYS A 606 24.87 -18.43 -1.07
CA LYS A 606 23.72 -17.85 -1.78
C LYS A 606 22.99 -16.82 -0.93
N PHE A 607 22.82 -17.09 0.36
CA PHE A 607 22.17 -16.19 1.31
C PHE A 607 22.94 -14.88 1.46
N LEU A 608 24.26 -14.94 1.70
CA LEU A 608 25.09 -13.76 1.87
C LEU A 608 25.18 -12.91 0.61
N GLN A 609 25.24 -13.54 -0.57
CA GLN A 609 25.20 -12.84 -1.85
C GLN A 609 23.86 -12.13 -2.05
N LYS A 610 22.73 -12.83 -1.82
CA LYS A 610 21.39 -12.25 -1.89
C LYS A 610 21.26 -11.03 -0.98
N GLN A 611 21.74 -11.13 0.25
CA GLN A 611 21.65 -10.06 1.24
C GLN A 611 22.52 -8.85 0.88
N ALA A 612 23.79 -9.05 0.46
CA ALA A 612 24.65 -7.94 0.06
C ALA A 612 24.08 -7.16 -1.14
N ILE A 613 23.61 -7.87 -2.18
CA ILE A 613 22.98 -7.27 -3.35
C ILE A 613 21.65 -6.60 -2.96
N GLY A 614 20.85 -7.27 -2.14
CA GLY A 614 19.57 -6.77 -1.66
C GLY A 614 19.71 -5.45 -0.88
N TYR A 615 20.67 -5.38 0.06
CA TYR A 615 20.91 -4.14 0.80
C TYR A 615 21.55 -3.04 -0.04
N PHE A 616 22.39 -3.37 -1.03
CA PHE A 616 22.86 -2.37 -1.99
C PHE A 616 21.68 -1.76 -2.77
N ARG A 617 20.78 -2.59 -3.30
CA ARG A 617 19.58 -2.13 -4.02
C ARG A 617 18.62 -1.35 -3.12
N LEU A 618 18.39 -1.82 -1.89
CA LEU A 618 17.57 -1.12 -0.91
C LEU A 618 18.18 0.25 -0.57
N LEU A 619 19.50 0.31 -0.39
CA LEU A 619 20.19 1.56 -0.10
C LEU A 619 20.07 2.55 -1.27
N GLY A 620 20.21 2.09 -2.53
CA GLY A 620 19.95 2.90 -3.71
C GLY A 620 18.52 3.43 -3.78
N LYS A 621 17.54 2.57 -3.45
CA LYS A 621 16.12 2.95 -3.38
C LYS A 621 15.85 4.03 -2.33
N ILE A 622 16.32 3.84 -1.08
CA ILE A 622 16.06 4.79 0.02
C ILE A 622 16.90 6.08 -0.08
N THR A 623 18.02 6.05 -0.81
CA THR A 623 18.87 7.24 -1.06
C THR A 623 18.57 7.92 -2.40
N CYS A 624 17.79 7.30 -3.27
CA CYS A 624 17.51 7.74 -4.65
C CYS A 624 18.77 7.91 -5.53
N LEU A 625 19.86 7.23 -5.19
CA LEU A 625 21.05 7.17 -6.04
C LEU A 625 20.93 5.99 -7.00
N ASN A 626 21.30 6.22 -8.26
CA ASN A 626 21.48 5.11 -9.20
C ASN A 626 22.69 4.25 -8.77
N ASP A 627 22.79 3.04 -9.31
CA ASP A 627 23.78 2.05 -8.88
C ASP A 627 25.23 2.56 -9.03
N GLU A 628 25.55 3.31 -10.09
CA GLU A 628 26.88 3.90 -10.31
C GLU A 628 27.25 4.92 -9.23
N LEU A 629 26.34 5.87 -8.95
CA LEU A 629 26.56 6.91 -7.95
C LEU A 629 26.54 6.35 -6.54
N LEU A 630 25.70 5.35 -6.27
CA LEU A 630 25.71 4.66 -4.98
C LEU A 630 27.04 3.94 -4.74
N ALA A 631 27.54 3.21 -5.74
CA ALA A 631 28.85 2.58 -5.65
C ALA A 631 29.93 3.62 -5.38
N MET A 632 29.91 4.74 -6.11
CA MET A 632 30.87 5.83 -5.92
C MET A 632 30.81 6.41 -4.51
N ALA A 633 29.60 6.67 -3.99
CA ALA A 633 29.36 7.14 -2.64
C ALA A 633 29.88 6.15 -1.59
N LEU A 634 29.63 4.85 -1.76
CA LEU A 634 30.11 3.80 -0.85
C LEU A 634 31.64 3.69 -0.86
N HIS A 635 32.29 3.76 -2.02
CA HIS A 635 33.75 3.76 -2.07
C HIS A 635 34.32 5.03 -1.41
N GLN A 636 33.73 6.21 -1.63
CA GLN A 636 34.14 7.44 -0.93
C GLN A 636 33.97 7.31 0.58
N LEU A 637 32.87 6.70 1.04
CA LEU A 637 32.60 6.42 2.45
C LEU A 637 33.69 5.53 3.04
N LEU A 638 34.03 4.42 2.36
CA LEU A 638 35.07 3.49 2.82
C LEU A 638 36.45 4.15 2.91
N ASN A 639 36.77 5.08 2.02
CA ASN A 639 38.03 5.83 2.10
C ASN A 639 38.08 6.75 3.34
N ALA A 640 36.95 7.38 3.71
CA ALA A 640 36.88 8.29 4.86
C ALA A 640 36.64 7.57 6.21
N LEU A 641 36.15 6.33 6.17
CA LEU A 641 35.74 5.57 7.34
C LEU A 641 36.87 5.34 8.36
N PRO A 642 38.10 4.96 7.98
CA PRO A 642 39.18 4.70 8.93
C PRO A 642 39.56 5.89 9.78
N GLN A 643 39.73 7.05 9.13
CA GLN A 643 40.06 8.29 9.83
C GLN A 643 38.94 8.65 10.82
N THR A 644 37.69 8.62 10.37
CA THR A 644 36.52 8.94 11.20
C THR A 644 36.38 7.97 12.37
N PHE A 645 36.55 6.67 12.12
CA PHE A 645 36.43 5.63 13.14
C PHE A 645 37.55 5.73 14.18
N ASN A 646 38.82 5.80 13.74
CA ASN A 646 39.97 5.83 14.64
C ASN A 646 40.01 7.11 15.48
N GLN A 647 39.57 8.25 14.95
CA GLN A 647 39.42 9.48 15.75
C GLN A 647 38.39 9.33 16.88
N ARG A 648 37.33 8.55 16.66
CA ARG A 648 36.23 8.37 17.62
C ARG A 648 36.41 7.17 18.53
N TYR A 649 37.24 6.22 18.13
CA TYR A 649 37.62 4.99 18.81
C TYR A 649 39.14 4.78 18.69
N PRO A 650 39.96 5.61 19.36
CA PRO A 650 41.41 5.55 19.25
C PRO A 650 42.01 4.24 19.77
N ASN A 651 41.31 3.56 20.68
CA ASN A 651 41.70 2.24 21.21
C ASN A 651 40.91 1.09 20.55
N GLY A 652 40.10 1.37 19.53
CA GLY A 652 39.13 0.43 18.97
C GLY A 652 37.84 0.31 19.78
N LEU A 653 36.90 -0.48 19.25
CA LEU A 653 35.64 -0.83 19.89
C LEU A 653 35.77 -2.24 20.50
N ASP A 654 35.80 -2.31 21.83
CA ASP A 654 35.82 -3.56 22.59
C ASP A 654 34.45 -3.86 23.19
N GLY A 655 33.98 -5.10 22.99
CA GLY A 655 32.72 -5.58 23.54
C GLY A 655 31.67 -5.89 22.47
N THR A 656 30.93 -6.99 22.68
CA THR A 656 29.75 -7.38 21.90
C THR A 656 28.49 -7.33 22.76
N ASP A 657 28.55 -6.61 23.89
CA ASP A 657 27.39 -6.36 24.73
C ASP A 657 26.49 -5.30 24.09
N LEU A 658 25.24 -5.29 24.54
CA LEU A 658 24.19 -4.45 23.97
C LEU A 658 24.51 -2.95 24.09
N THR A 659 25.13 -2.52 25.20
CA THR A 659 25.43 -1.10 25.46
C THR A 659 26.47 -0.59 24.48
N THR A 660 27.52 -1.39 24.25
CA THR A 660 28.57 -1.09 23.28
C THR A 660 28.00 -1.01 21.87
N THR A 661 27.15 -1.97 21.49
CA THR A 661 26.50 -2.00 20.18
C THR A 661 25.62 -0.76 19.94
N TYR A 662 24.75 -0.37 20.87
CA TYR A 662 23.90 0.81 20.70
C TYR A 662 24.68 2.12 20.65
N LYS A 663 25.75 2.24 21.44
CA LYS A 663 26.65 3.40 21.40
C LYS A 663 27.33 3.52 20.04
N PHE A 664 27.74 2.39 19.45
CA PHE A 664 28.30 2.35 18.10
C PHE A 664 27.27 2.80 17.07
N GLU A 665 26.07 2.22 17.05
CA GLU A 665 25.02 2.59 16.10
C GLU A 665 24.64 4.06 16.18
N THR A 666 24.44 4.59 17.39
CA THR A 666 24.04 5.99 17.60
C THR A 666 25.12 6.98 17.15
N LYS A 667 26.40 6.61 17.30
CA LYS A 667 27.51 7.42 16.76
C LYS A 667 27.59 7.31 15.25
N PHE A 668 27.47 6.10 14.70
CA PHE A 668 27.52 5.83 13.27
C PHE A 668 26.39 6.56 12.51
N GLU A 669 25.18 6.60 13.09
CA GLU A 669 24.05 7.41 12.62
C GLU A 669 24.43 8.88 12.45
N LYS A 670 25.01 9.49 13.49
CA LYS A 670 25.42 10.90 13.45
C LYS A 670 26.48 11.19 12.40
N TRP A 671 27.24 10.18 11.97
CA TRP A 671 28.30 10.34 10.97
C TRP A 671 27.75 10.29 9.55
N TYR A 672 26.74 9.46 9.30
CA TYR A 672 26.38 9.05 7.94
C TYR A 672 24.91 9.27 7.55
N CYS A 673 24.03 9.73 8.46
CA CYS A 673 22.63 9.96 8.13
C CYS A 673 22.41 10.94 6.97
N GLU A 674 23.31 11.91 6.81
CA GLU A 674 23.27 12.95 5.78
C GLU A 674 24.24 12.69 4.61
N PHE A 675 25.10 11.67 4.71
CA PHE A 675 26.22 11.47 3.79
C PHE A 675 25.78 11.33 2.33
N PHE A 676 24.72 10.54 2.10
CA PHE A 676 24.21 10.25 0.76
C PHE A 676 23.48 11.42 0.07
N ARG A 677 23.36 12.59 0.72
CA ARG A 677 22.77 13.80 0.11
C ARG A 677 23.75 14.59 -0.78
N GLN A 678 25.02 14.16 -0.86
CA GLN A 678 26.09 14.86 -1.58
C GLN A 678 26.18 14.49 -3.08
N THR A 679 25.05 14.43 -3.79
CA THR A 679 24.97 13.92 -5.17
C THR A 679 25.90 14.65 -6.16
N ILE A 680 26.12 15.96 -5.99
CA ILE A 680 27.04 16.74 -6.84
C ILE A 680 28.48 16.20 -6.70
N GLN A 681 28.92 15.97 -5.47
CA GLN A 681 30.26 15.44 -5.20
C GLN A 681 30.43 14.03 -5.78
N PHE A 682 29.40 13.19 -5.67
CA PHE A 682 29.43 11.84 -6.24
C PHE A 682 29.51 11.85 -7.77
N ASN A 683 28.81 12.78 -8.42
CA ASN A 683 28.90 12.97 -9.87
C ASN A 683 30.29 13.42 -10.31
N GLU A 684 30.90 14.37 -9.60
CA GLU A 684 32.28 14.79 -9.86
C GLU A 684 33.27 13.63 -9.72
N LEU A 685 33.09 12.83 -8.66
CA LEU A 685 33.93 11.67 -8.41
C LEU A 685 33.73 10.58 -9.48
N ASN A 686 32.49 10.36 -9.93
CA ASN A 686 32.16 9.44 -11.01
C ASN A 686 32.82 9.87 -12.33
N ASN A 687 32.76 11.16 -12.67
CA ASN A 687 33.42 11.71 -13.85
C ASN A 687 34.94 11.51 -13.82
N ARG A 688 35.56 11.69 -12.64
CA ARG A 688 36.99 11.41 -12.44
C ARG A 688 37.34 9.93 -12.49
N SER A 689 36.37 9.05 -12.26
CA SER A 689 36.53 7.59 -12.21
C SER A 689 36.34 6.92 -13.58
N LYS A 690 36.03 7.68 -14.63
CA LYS A 690 35.92 7.16 -16.00
C LYS A 690 37.27 6.56 -16.41
N ILE A 691 37.26 5.30 -16.81
CA ILE A 691 38.47 4.64 -17.30
C ILE A 691 38.83 5.30 -18.63
N ALA A 692 40.06 5.80 -18.74
CA ALA A 692 40.60 6.30 -20.00
C ALA A 692 40.77 5.13 -20.98
N VAL A 693 39.67 4.71 -21.60
CA VAL A 693 39.73 3.99 -22.85
C VAL A 693 40.12 5.04 -23.91
N ASP A 694 40.86 4.65 -24.93
CA ASP A 694 40.95 5.42 -26.18
C ASP A 694 39.54 5.42 -26.81
N GLU A 695 38.62 6.13 -26.15
CA GLU A 695 37.25 6.27 -26.58
C GLU A 695 37.32 7.02 -27.90
N ASP A 696 36.78 6.36 -28.91
CA ASP A 696 36.60 6.94 -30.23
C ASP A 696 36.06 8.36 -30.07
N LYS A 697 36.65 9.31 -30.80
CA LYS A 697 36.21 10.71 -30.79
C LYS A 697 34.70 10.80 -31.03
N ALA A 698 34.13 9.89 -31.82
CA ALA A 698 32.68 9.79 -32.03
C ALA A 698 31.91 9.45 -30.73
N LEU A 699 32.41 8.49 -29.93
CA LEU A 699 31.77 8.07 -28.68
C LEU A 699 31.75 9.20 -27.65
N LYS A 700 32.86 9.94 -27.52
CA LYS A 700 32.95 11.10 -26.62
C LYS A 700 31.91 12.16 -26.94
N VAL A 701 31.71 12.44 -28.23
CA VAL A 701 30.68 13.39 -28.68
C VAL A 701 29.28 12.88 -28.30
N ILE A 702 28.96 11.61 -28.56
CA ILE A 702 27.66 11.03 -28.18
C ILE A 702 27.44 11.08 -26.66
N ILE A 703 28.45 10.72 -25.86
CA ILE A 703 28.36 10.78 -24.39
C ILE A 703 28.12 12.24 -23.94
N SER A 704 28.83 13.22 -24.49
CA SER A 704 28.61 14.63 -24.16
C SER A 704 27.21 15.14 -24.53
N GLU A 705 26.61 14.58 -25.59
CA GLU A 705 25.24 14.88 -25.99
C GLU A 705 24.22 14.26 -25.04
N ILE A 706 24.48 13.03 -24.55
CA ILE A 706 23.66 12.31 -23.55
C ILE A 706 23.72 13.02 -22.19
N GLU A 707 24.93 13.36 -21.73
CA GLU A 707 25.17 14.03 -20.43
C GLU A 707 24.78 15.52 -20.45
N GLU A 708 24.39 16.05 -21.61
CA GLU A 708 24.06 17.46 -21.84
C GLU A 708 25.21 18.43 -21.53
N THR A 709 26.45 17.98 -21.71
CA THR A 709 27.67 18.78 -21.51
C THR A 709 28.21 19.38 -22.80
N LYS A 710 27.67 18.96 -23.96
CA LYS A 710 28.03 19.53 -25.26
C LYS A 710 27.57 20.99 -25.36
N ALA A 711 28.48 21.88 -25.76
CA ALA A 711 28.13 23.25 -26.14
C ALA A 711 27.23 23.24 -27.38
N ILE A 712 26.06 23.88 -27.29
CA ILE A 712 25.10 24.01 -28.38
C ILE A 712 25.24 25.40 -29.00
N ASP A 713 25.68 25.47 -30.24
CA ASP A 713 25.62 26.68 -31.07
C ASP A 713 24.25 26.83 -31.77
N SER A 714 24.00 27.97 -32.41
CA SER A 714 22.73 28.26 -33.10
C SER A 714 22.45 27.28 -34.23
N PHE A 715 23.47 26.91 -35.01
CA PHE A 715 23.35 25.98 -36.12
C PHE A 715 22.92 24.58 -35.64
N TYR A 716 23.58 24.06 -34.60
CA TYR A 716 23.24 22.80 -33.98
C TYR A 716 21.83 22.82 -33.38
N ARG A 717 21.44 23.95 -32.77
CA ARG A 717 20.11 24.15 -32.19
C ARG A 717 19.00 24.09 -33.25
N GLU A 718 19.20 24.75 -34.38
CA GLU A 718 18.25 24.75 -35.49
C GLU A 718 18.18 23.39 -36.19
N GLN A 719 19.33 22.75 -36.41
CA GLN A 719 19.40 21.50 -37.16
C GLN A 719 18.91 20.28 -36.37
N TYR A 720 19.37 20.13 -35.12
CA TYR A 720 19.13 18.93 -34.31
C TYR A 720 18.02 19.12 -33.26
N VAL A 721 17.57 20.36 -33.02
CA VAL A 721 16.52 20.73 -32.05
C VAL A 721 16.63 20.00 -30.69
N PRO A 722 17.84 19.91 -30.07
CA PRO A 722 18.06 19.12 -28.86
C PRO A 722 17.16 19.54 -27.68
N HIS A 723 16.70 20.78 -27.66
CA HIS A 723 15.75 21.33 -26.67
C HIS A 723 14.31 20.76 -26.80
N LEU A 724 13.95 20.14 -27.93
CA LEU A 724 12.70 19.36 -28.05
C LEU A 724 12.90 17.89 -27.63
N PHE A 725 14.15 17.47 -27.47
CA PHE A 725 14.58 16.11 -27.10
C PHE A 725 15.12 16.07 -25.66
N LEU A 726 14.51 16.85 -24.78
CA LEU A 726 14.77 16.83 -23.35
C LEU A 726 14.10 15.60 -22.70
N THR A 727 14.69 15.10 -21.61
CA THR A 727 14.18 13.93 -20.89
C THR A 727 12.75 14.14 -20.40
N ILE A 728 11.96 13.07 -20.48
CA ILE A 728 10.61 12.94 -19.91
C ILE A 728 10.79 12.32 -18.54
N HIS A 729 10.18 12.92 -17.51
CA HIS A 729 10.22 12.38 -16.16
C HIS A 729 8.80 12.17 -15.67
N LYS A 730 8.53 10.96 -15.22
CA LYS A 730 7.36 10.68 -14.42
C LYS A 730 7.71 11.02 -12.97
N VAL A 731 7.35 12.23 -12.53
CA VAL A 731 7.43 12.57 -11.10
C VAL A 731 6.37 11.74 -10.40
N SER A 732 6.81 10.67 -9.73
CA SER A 732 5.92 9.85 -8.91
C SER A 732 5.66 10.52 -7.56
N PHE A 733 4.65 10.02 -6.85
CA PHE A 733 4.43 10.40 -5.47
C PHE A 733 5.65 10.09 -4.60
N ASP A 734 6.26 8.93 -4.81
CA ASP A 734 7.46 8.51 -4.06
C ASP A 734 8.64 9.44 -4.29
N ASP A 735 8.86 9.91 -5.53
CA ASP A 735 9.92 10.89 -5.82
C ASP A 735 9.71 12.21 -5.05
N LEU A 736 8.45 12.64 -4.94
CA LEU A 736 8.08 13.85 -4.22
C LEU A 736 8.19 13.67 -2.70
N ALA A 737 7.72 12.53 -2.19
CA ALA A 737 7.78 12.16 -0.79
C ALA A 737 9.22 12.03 -0.31
N ASN A 738 10.07 11.34 -1.07
CA ASN A 738 11.49 11.23 -0.77
C ASN A 738 12.19 12.58 -0.74
N ARG A 739 11.77 13.53 -1.59
CA ARG A 739 12.31 14.89 -1.54
C ARG A 739 11.98 15.60 -0.23
N PHE A 740 10.75 15.48 0.27
CA PHE A 740 10.37 16.01 1.57
C PHE A 740 11.13 15.36 2.74
N MET A 741 11.53 14.10 2.58
CA MET A 741 12.36 13.39 3.57
C MET A 741 13.85 13.78 3.51
N THR A 742 14.34 14.18 2.32
CA THR A 742 15.75 14.51 2.08
C THR A 742 16.08 16.00 2.19
N GLU A 743 15.08 16.87 2.13
CA GLU A 743 15.26 18.33 2.16
C GLU A 743 14.46 18.93 3.35
N PRO A 744 15.03 18.96 4.58
CA PRO A 744 14.30 19.37 5.79
C PRO A 744 13.72 20.78 5.74
N SER A 745 14.30 21.67 4.93
CA SER A 745 13.79 23.02 4.70
C SER A 745 12.40 23.01 4.05
N LEU A 746 12.04 21.97 3.30
CA LEU A 746 10.72 21.81 2.70
C LEU A 746 9.65 21.50 3.73
N LYS A 747 9.99 20.75 4.80
CA LYS A 747 9.05 20.53 5.91
C LYS A 747 8.60 21.87 6.50
N ASN A 748 9.56 22.76 6.74
CA ASN A 748 9.27 24.08 7.31
C ASN A 748 8.55 25.00 6.31
N ARG A 749 8.88 24.92 5.01
CA ARG A 749 8.30 25.78 3.97
C ARG A 749 6.91 25.33 3.52
N HIS A 750 6.62 24.04 3.58
CA HIS A 750 5.36 23.43 3.13
C HIS A 750 4.89 22.32 4.10
N PRO A 751 4.60 22.64 5.37
CA PRO A 751 4.30 21.64 6.40
C PRO A 751 3.09 20.77 6.05
N LEU A 752 2.00 21.37 5.57
CA LEU A 752 0.82 20.62 5.11
C LEU A 752 1.13 19.65 3.96
N LEU A 753 2.03 20.05 3.05
CA LEU A 753 2.43 19.17 1.95
C LEU A 753 3.36 18.07 2.43
N TYR A 754 4.23 18.35 3.41
CA TYR A 754 5.03 17.33 4.08
C TYR A 754 4.15 16.23 4.67
N HIS A 755 3.09 16.59 5.43
CA HIS A 755 2.17 15.60 5.99
C HIS A 755 1.41 14.79 4.93
N VAL A 756 1.02 15.44 3.83
CA VAL A 756 0.44 14.75 2.67
C VAL A 756 1.44 13.79 2.02
N MET A 757 2.70 14.21 1.88
CA MET A 757 3.76 13.40 1.26
C MET A 757 4.23 12.26 2.16
N CYS A 758 4.13 12.43 3.47
CA CYS A 758 4.38 11.38 4.45
C CYS A 758 3.13 10.54 4.74
N ALA A 759 1.97 10.85 4.16
CA ALA A 759 0.75 10.11 4.43
C ALA A 759 0.86 8.63 4.02
N LYS A 760 0.14 7.77 4.75
CA LYS A 760 0.19 6.32 4.57
C LYS A 760 -0.45 5.90 3.25
N ASP A 761 -0.03 4.77 2.70
CA ASP A 761 -0.53 4.25 1.42
C ASP A 761 -2.06 4.03 1.44
N GLU A 762 -2.61 3.72 2.62
CA GLU A 762 -4.05 3.59 2.91
C GLU A 762 -4.84 4.85 2.52
N LEU A 763 -4.26 6.04 2.70
CA LEU A 763 -4.94 7.31 2.42
C LEU A 763 -5.36 7.39 0.94
N TRP A 764 -4.54 6.84 0.04
CA TRP A 764 -4.82 6.83 -1.40
C TRP A 764 -5.97 5.90 -1.76
N SER A 765 -6.24 4.89 -0.94
CA SER A 765 -7.35 3.97 -1.11
C SER A 765 -8.67 4.52 -0.57
N VAL A 766 -8.65 5.58 0.25
CA VAL A 766 -9.86 6.23 0.77
C VAL A 766 -10.76 6.72 -0.37
N LYS A 767 -10.18 7.09 -1.52
CA LYS A 767 -10.94 7.51 -2.72
C LYS A 767 -11.95 6.46 -3.22
N TYR A 768 -11.77 5.19 -2.87
CA TYR A 768 -12.64 4.08 -3.28
C TYR A 768 -13.82 3.84 -2.33
N LEU A 769 -13.83 4.44 -1.14
CA LEU A 769 -14.88 4.26 -0.14
C LEU A 769 -16.32 4.48 -0.66
N PRO A 770 -16.61 5.50 -1.51
CA PRO A 770 -17.94 5.69 -2.10
C PRO A 770 -18.31 4.57 -3.07
N VAL A 771 -17.34 4.06 -3.84
CA VAL A 771 -17.54 2.97 -4.79
C VAL A 771 -17.80 1.65 -4.06
N VAL A 772 -17.07 1.40 -2.97
CA VAL A 772 -17.30 0.25 -2.08
C VAL A 772 -18.71 0.32 -1.50
N GLY A 773 -19.12 1.48 -0.98
CA GLY A 773 -20.46 1.67 -0.43
C GLY A 773 -21.56 1.47 -1.46
N GLN A 774 -21.40 1.98 -2.68
CA GLN A 774 -22.37 1.78 -3.77
C GLN A 774 -22.46 0.31 -4.21
N TRP A 775 -21.34 -0.39 -4.40
CA TRP A 775 -21.34 -1.82 -4.74
C TRP A 775 -22.05 -2.65 -3.66
N MET A 776 -21.69 -2.42 -2.38
CA MET A 776 -22.33 -3.11 -1.26
C MET A 776 -23.81 -2.81 -1.16
N LYS A 777 -24.24 -1.58 -1.46
CA LYS A 777 -25.64 -1.18 -1.47
C LYS A 777 -26.44 -2.04 -2.46
N TYR A 778 -25.93 -2.27 -3.67
CA TYR A 778 -26.59 -3.14 -4.65
C TYR A 778 -26.64 -4.60 -4.18
N VAL A 779 -25.53 -5.16 -3.71
CA VAL A 779 -25.50 -6.53 -3.18
C VAL A 779 -26.47 -6.69 -2.01
N TYR A 780 -26.52 -5.71 -1.12
CA TYR A 780 -27.44 -5.67 0.01
C TYR A 780 -28.90 -5.65 -0.44
N PHE A 781 -29.28 -4.75 -1.36
CA PHE A 781 -30.67 -4.66 -1.83
C PHE A 781 -31.14 -5.88 -2.61
N HIS A 782 -30.26 -6.51 -3.39
CA HIS A 782 -30.65 -7.64 -4.24
C HIS A 782 -30.63 -8.98 -3.51
N TYR A 783 -29.83 -9.15 -2.47
CA TYR A 783 -29.62 -10.47 -1.87
C TYR A 783 -29.82 -10.54 -0.35
N SER A 784 -29.79 -9.42 0.39
CA SER A 784 -30.01 -9.46 1.83
C SER A 784 -31.41 -10.00 2.12
N GLN A 785 -31.50 -10.92 3.08
CA GLN A 785 -32.70 -11.68 3.48
C GLN A 785 -33.26 -12.65 2.42
N GLN A 786 -32.76 -12.61 1.18
CA GLN A 786 -33.26 -13.43 0.06
C GLN A 786 -32.40 -14.65 -0.21
N ILE A 787 -31.08 -14.57 0.04
CA ILE A 787 -30.12 -15.64 -0.27
C ILE A 787 -29.74 -16.44 0.98
N SER A 788 -29.56 -17.75 0.82
CA SER A 788 -28.98 -18.60 1.87
C SER A 788 -27.45 -18.44 1.94
N ARG A 789 -26.83 -18.81 3.06
CA ARG A 789 -25.36 -18.78 3.19
C ARG A 789 -24.65 -19.67 2.16
N GLN A 790 -25.15 -20.89 1.94
CA GLN A 790 -24.55 -21.81 0.97
C GLN A 790 -24.68 -21.31 -0.47
N GLU A 791 -25.82 -20.71 -0.81
CA GLU A 791 -26.03 -20.12 -2.13
C GLU A 791 -25.13 -18.90 -2.34
N CYS A 792 -24.95 -18.05 -1.32
CA CYS A 792 -24.03 -16.92 -1.37
C CYS A 792 -22.57 -17.36 -1.59
N GLN A 793 -22.13 -18.44 -0.94
CA GLN A 793 -20.79 -18.99 -1.11
C GLN A 793 -20.53 -19.56 -2.50
N ARG A 794 -21.53 -20.20 -3.12
CA ARG A 794 -21.42 -20.81 -4.45
C ARG A 794 -21.62 -19.81 -5.60
N LYS A 795 -22.41 -18.76 -5.39
CA LYS A 795 -22.73 -17.76 -6.42
C LYS A 795 -21.51 -16.86 -6.65
N THR A 796 -21.08 -16.76 -7.90
CA THR A 796 -19.93 -15.92 -8.28
C THR A 796 -20.38 -14.50 -8.63
N ILE A 797 -19.43 -13.55 -8.63
CA ILE A 797 -19.73 -12.16 -8.99
C ILE A 797 -20.24 -12.05 -10.43
N THR A 798 -19.63 -12.79 -11.37
CA THR A 798 -20.09 -12.84 -12.78
C THR A 798 -21.53 -13.35 -12.87
N GLN A 799 -21.89 -14.38 -12.09
CA GLN A 799 -23.25 -14.90 -12.06
C GLN A 799 -24.25 -13.89 -11.48
N ALA A 800 -23.87 -13.17 -10.42
CA ALA A 800 -24.73 -12.13 -9.84
C ALA A 800 -25.00 -10.99 -10.84
N ILE A 801 -23.98 -10.53 -11.56
CA ILE A 801 -24.13 -9.46 -12.56
C ILE A 801 -25.01 -9.92 -13.75
N GLU A 802 -24.82 -11.15 -14.23
CA GLU A 802 -25.66 -11.71 -15.30
C GLU A 802 -27.11 -11.95 -14.84
N GLU A 803 -27.32 -12.34 -13.57
CA GLU A 803 -28.66 -12.47 -12.97
C GLU A 803 -29.39 -11.12 -12.95
N TRP A 804 -28.70 -10.04 -12.55
CA TRP A 804 -29.27 -8.68 -12.56
C TRP A 804 -29.60 -8.22 -13.99
N LYS A 805 -28.75 -8.54 -14.97
CA LYS A 805 -29.01 -8.26 -16.38
C LYS A 805 -30.27 -8.97 -16.88
N GLN A 806 -30.45 -10.24 -16.53
CA GLN A 806 -31.63 -11.02 -16.92
C GLN A 806 -32.93 -10.54 -16.26
N LYS A 807 -32.85 -9.97 -15.04
CA LYS A 807 -33.99 -9.43 -14.29
C LYS A 807 -34.45 -8.04 -14.73
N GLY A 808 -33.89 -7.48 -15.81
CA GLY A 808 -34.34 -6.21 -16.41
C GLY A 808 -33.54 -4.97 -16.01
N TYR A 809 -32.44 -5.11 -15.28
CA TYR A 809 -31.54 -3.99 -14.90
C TYR A 809 -30.48 -3.65 -15.98
N GLY A 810 -30.73 -4.04 -17.24
CA GLY A 810 -29.73 -4.08 -18.32
C GLY A 810 -29.16 -2.73 -18.77
N SER A 811 -29.83 -1.60 -18.51
CA SER A 811 -29.33 -0.26 -18.86
C SER A 811 -28.14 0.21 -18.01
N GLU A 812 -27.85 -0.47 -16.89
CA GLU A 812 -26.80 -0.11 -15.92
C GLU A 812 -25.61 -1.08 -15.93
N LEU A 813 -25.52 -1.99 -16.92
CA LEU A 813 -24.52 -3.07 -16.93
C LEU A 813 -23.07 -2.56 -16.90
N GLU A 814 -22.76 -1.51 -17.67
CA GLU A 814 -21.44 -0.86 -17.64
C GLU A 814 -21.16 -0.21 -16.28
N SER A 815 -22.20 0.29 -15.59
CA SER A 815 -22.10 0.88 -14.26
C SER A 815 -21.75 -0.20 -13.21
N TYR A 816 -22.41 -1.37 -13.24
CA TYR A 816 -22.10 -2.47 -12.30
C TYR A 816 -20.68 -3.01 -12.48
N GLN A 817 -20.21 -3.16 -13.72
CA GLN A 817 -18.85 -3.59 -14.01
C GLN A 817 -17.80 -2.55 -13.55
N GLN A 818 -18.09 -1.26 -13.73
CA GLN A 818 -17.23 -0.18 -13.23
C GLN A 818 -17.18 -0.15 -11.70
N LEU A 819 -18.32 -0.32 -11.02
CA LEU A 819 -18.39 -0.40 -9.57
C LEU A 819 -17.64 -1.61 -9.02
N TRP A 820 -17.82 -2.79 -9.63
CA TRP A 820 -17.07 -3.99 -9.28
C TRP A 820 -15.56 -3.81 -9.49
N SER A 821 -15.15 -3.26 -10.64
CA SER A 821 -13.74 -2.96 -10.93
C SER A 821 -13.13 -2.02 -9.88
N GLY A 822 -13.86 -0.99 -9.47
CA GLY A 822 -13.44 -0.08 -8.41
C GLY A 822 -13.35 -0.77 -7.03
N PHE A 823 -14.33 -1.60 -6.68
CA PHE A 823 -14.32 -2.42 -5.45
C PHE A 823 -13.13 -3.38 -5.42
N LYS A 824 -12.93 -4.15 -6.49
CA LYS A 824 -11.81 -5.10 -6.65
C LYS A 824 -10.46 -4.39 -6.62
N THR A 825 -10.35 -3.21 -7.23
CA THR A 825 -9.14 -2.38 -7.18
C THR A 825 -8.83 -1.95 -5.76
N CYS A 826 -9.83 -1.46 -5.02
CA CYS A 826 -9.68 -1.10 -3.60
C CYS A 826 -9.19 -2.30 -2.77
N TRP A 827 -9.90 -3.43 -2.91
CA TRP A 827 -9.57 -4.67 -2.21
C TRP A 827 -8.13 -5.13 -2.52
N ASN A 828 -7.77 -5.21 -3.79
CA ASN A 828 -6.45 -5.69 -4.22
C ASN A 828 -5.31 -4.72 -3.90
N THR A 829 -5.60 -3.43 -3.75
CA THR A 829 -4.62 -2.45 -3.24
C THR A 829 -4.28 -2.72 -1.78
N LEU A 830 -5.24 -3.23 -1.02
CA LEU A 830 -5.08 -3.60 0.39
C LEU A 830 -4.82 -5.10 0.57
N ALA A 831 -4.74 -5.90 -0.50
CA ALA A 831 -4.48 -7.32 -0.41
C ALA A 831 -3.10 -7.60 0.20
N ASN A 832 -2.99 -8.75 0.86
CA ASN A 832 -1.85 -9.19 1.66
C ASN A 832 -1.55 -8.32 2.90
N ARG A 833 -2.38 -7.31 3.21
CA ARG A 833 -2.30 -6.56 4.47
C ARG A 833 -2.96 -7.31 5.61
N LYS A 834 -2.46 -7.11 6.82
CA LYS A 834 -2.89 -7.87 8.00
C LYS A 834 -3.80 -7.00 8.86
N VAL A 835 -5.09 -7.30 8.89
CA VAL A 835 -6.04 -6.55 9.71
C VAL A 835 -6.29 -7.24 11.03
N ARG A 836 -6.42 -6.45 12.10
CA ARG A 836 -6.67 -6.93 13.46
C ARG A 836 -8.16 -6.82 13.79
N ASN A 837 -8.67 -7.86 14.44
CA ASN A 837 -9.96 -7.84 15.12
C ASN A 837 -9.76 -8.49 16.49
N ASP A 838 -9.75 -7.67 17.54
CA ASP A 838 -9.40 -8.08 18.90
C ASP A 838 -8.03 -8.81 18.94
N CYS A 839 -8.01 -10.05 19.45
CA CYS A 839 -6.81 -10.90 19.51
C CYS A 839 -6.55 -11.70 18.22
N LYS A 840 -7.41 -11.60 17.20
CA LYS A 840 -7.27 -12.32 15.94
C LYS A 840 -6.77 -11.39 14.84
N SER A 841 -5.95 -11.92 13.96
CA SER A 841 -5.42 -11.18 12.83
C SER A 841 -5.51 -12.02 11.58
N PHE A 842 -6.01 -11.46 10.49
CA PHE A 842 -6.14 -12.15 9.22
C PHE A 842 -5.56 -11.30 8.09
N VAL A 843 -5.17 -11.97 7.01
CA VAL A 843 -4.57 -11.34 5.84
C VAL A 843 -5.65 -11.15 4.79
N ILE A 844 -5.77 -9.96 4.23
CA ILE A 844 -6.72 -9.68 3.14
C ILE A 844 -6.30 -10.53 1.92
N PRO A 845 -7.12 -11.46 1.44
CA PRO A 845 -6.76 -12.29 0.29
C PRO A 845 -6.74 -11.44 -0.99
N LYS A 846 -5.95 -11.83 -2.00
CA LYS A 846 -6.00 -11.16 -3.31
C LYS A 846 -7.12 -11.76 -4.17
N LEU A 847 -7.92 -10.91 -4.81
CA LEU A 847 -8.99 -11.29 -5.71
C LEU A 847 -8.45 -11.38 -7.16
N TYR A 848 -8.47 -12.58 -7.75
CA TYR A 848 -7.93 -12.85 -9.09
C TYR A 848 -9.03 -12.89 -10.15
N ASN A 849 -9.50 -14.09 -10.51
CA ASN A 849 -10.44 -14.30 -11.62
C ASN A 849 -11.89 -14.04 -11.18
N ASP A 850 -12.60 -13.15 -11.87
CA ASP A 850 -13.98 -12.76 -11.54
C ASP A 850 -14.95 -13.95 -11.57
N ASP A 851 -14.72 -14.92 -12.45
CA ASP A 851 -15.53 -16.13 -12.58
C ASP A 851 -15.37 -17.11 -11.41
N SER A 852 -14.39 -16.88 -10.54
CA SER A 852 -14.09 -17.72 -9.37
C SER A 852 -14.36 -17.03 -8.04
N ILE A 853 -14.64 -15.72 -8.04
CA ILE A 853 -14.83 -14.96 -6.80
C ILE A 853 -16.26 -15.13 -6.32
N SER A 854 -16.38 -15.62 -5.08
CA SER A 854 -17.66 -15.77 -4.39
C SER A 854 -18.28 -14.41 -4.03
N LEU A 855 -19.61 -14.33 -4.08
CA LEU A 855 -20.38 -13.17 -3.63
C LEU A 855 -20.17 -12.86 -2.15
N GLU A 856 -19.74 -13.84 -1.34
CA GLU A 856 -19.44 -13.70 0.08
C GLU A 856 -18.34 -12.63 0.38
N PHE A 857 -17.44 -12.34 -0.57
CA PHE A 857 -16.45 -11.27 -0.41
C PHE A 857 -17.03 -9.86 -0.59
N SER A 858 -18.29 -9.74 -0.99
CA SER A 858 -18.99 -8.45 -1.19
C SER A 858 -19.98 -8.11 -0.08
N ILE A 859 -20.08 -8.93 0.98
CA ILE A 859 -21.02 -8.72 2.09
C ILE A 859 -20.28 -8.35 3.38
N ALA A 860 -20.89 -7.50 4.21
CA ALA A 860 -20.38 -7.15 5.53
C ALA A 860 -21.04 -8.02 6.61
N GLN A 861 -20.24 -8.74 7.40
CA GLN A 861 -20.68 -9.56 8.54
C GLN A 861 -19.65 -9.55 9.68
N ASN A 862 -20.07 -9.93 10.89
CA ASN A 862 -19.20 -10.00 12.07
C ASN A 862 -18.37 -11.29 12.18
N ASN A 863 -18.39 -12.15 11.15
CA ASN A 863 -17.68 -13.43 11.11
C ASN A 863 -17.15 -13.75 9.70
N GLU A 864 -16.20 -14.70 9.64
CA GLU A 864 -15.70 -15.29 8.39
C GLU A 864 -15.17 -14.26 7.37
N ASN A 865 -15.43 -14.45 6.08
CA ASN A 865 -14.93 -13.60 4.99
C ASN A 865 -15.57 -12.20 4.98
N GLY A 866 -16.82 -12.07 5.47
CA GLY A 866 -17.52 -10.79 5.54
C GLY A 866 -16.91 -9.80 6.55
N LEU A 867 -16.18 -10.31 7.55
CA LEU A 867 -15.43 -9.47 8.50
C LEU A 867 -14.25 -8.75 7.82
N ILE A 868 -13.70 -9.33 6.76
CA ILE A 868 -12.56 -8.75 6.02
C ILE A 868 -12.98 -7.41 5.39
N LEU A 869 -14.17 -7.36 4.80
CA LEU A 869 -14.70 -6.14 4.19
C LEU A 869 -14.96 -5.04 5.23
N VAL A 870 -15.54 -5.40 6.38
CA VAL A 870 -15.75 -4.47 7.51
C VAL A 870 -14.42 -3.86 7.95
N LYS A 871 -13.39 -4.70 8.08
CA LYS A 871 -12.04 -4.27 8.47
C LYS A 871 -11.33 -3.44 7.41
N ILE A 872 -11.58 -3.67 6.13
CA ILE A 872 -11.13 -2.78 5.05
C ILE A 872 -11.77 -1.38 5.21
N ILE A 873 -13.06 -1.30 5.50
CA ILE A 873 -13.77 -0.02 5.67
C ILE A 873 -13.23 0.75 6.89
N GLU A 874 -13.04 0.07 8.02
CA GLU A 874 -12.43 0.65 9.23
C GLU A 874 -11.00 1.18 8.95
N LEU A 875 -10.17 0.41 8.25
CA LEU A 875 -8.81 0.86 7.88
C LEU A 875 -8.81 2.15 7.05
N LEU A 876 -9.76 2.28 6.11
CA LEU A 876 -9.89 3.48 5.28
C LEU A 876 -10.41 4.67 6.10
N GLN A 877 -11.34 4.44 7.03
CA GLN A 877 -11.82 5.46 7.97
C GLN A 877 -10.67 5.99 8.83
N ASP A 878 -9.90 5.08 9.45
CA ASP A 878 -8.77 5.42 10.31
C ASP A 878 -7.69 6.17 9.55
N ALA A 879 -7.40 5.77 8.31
CA ALA A 879 -6.44 6.46 7.46
C ALA A 879 -6.88 7.90 7.14
N ASN A 880 -8.16 8.13 6.85
CA ASN A 880 -8.71 9.46 6.63
C ASN A 880 -8.62 10.33 7.90
N ASN A 881 -9.05 9.78 9.04
CA ASN A 881 -9.13 10.52 10.30
C ASN A 881 -7.75 10.85 10.86
N ALA A 882 -6.82 9.88 10.87
CA ALA A 882 -5.44 10.12 11.33
C ALA A 882 -4.73 11.17 10.48
N PHE A 883 -4.96 11.18 9.17
CA PHE A 883 -4.42 12.21 8.29
C PHE A 883 -4.98 13.61 8.62
N LEU A 884 -6.29 13.72 8.90
CA LEU A 884 -6.90 14.99 9.29
C LEU A 884 -6.41 15.45 10.67
N GLU A 885 -6.21 14.55 11.63
CA GLU A 885 -5.61 14.84 12.95
C GLU A 885 -4.21 15.43 12.83
N ASP A 886 -3.32 14.75 12.10
CA ASP A 886 -1.92 15.18 11.90
C ASP A 886 -1.86 16.59 11.29
N VAL A 887 -2.72 16.85 10.29
CA VAL A 887 -2.80 18.14 9.63
C VAL A 887 -3.37 19.23 10.55
N MET A 888 -4.38 18.90 11.35
CA MET A 888 -5.01 19.83 12.30
C MET A 888 -4.10 20.17 13.50
N MET A 889 -3.23 19.25 13.93
CA MET A 889 -2.25 19.55 14.98
C MET A 889 -1.17 20.51 14.50
N GLU A 890 -0.66 20.37 13.28
CA GLU A 890 0.37 21.30 12.78
C GLU A 890 -0.15 22.68 12.43
N SER A 891 -1.40 22.80 11.98
CA SER A 891 -2.02 24.12 11.82
C SER A 891 -2.10 24.89 13.15
N LYS A 892 -2.27 24.18 14.29
CA LYS A 892 -2.21 24.79 15.63
C LYS A 892 -0.80 25.22 16.05
N MET A 893 0.25 24.45 15.70
CA MET A 893 1.62 24.79 16.09
C MET A 893 2.19 25.97 15.29
N HIS A 894 1.86 26.07 13.99
CA HIS A 894 2.31 27.17 13.15
C HIS A 894 1.49 28.46 13.29
N ALA A 895 0.26 28.38 13.80
CA ALA A 895 -0.52 29.55 14.24
C ALA A 895 0.28 30.45 15.21
N ASN A 896 1.05 29.85 16.11
CA ASN A 896 1.76 30.61 17.14
C ASN A 896 3.03 31.33 16.68
N ASN A 897 3.58 31.03 15.50
CA ASN A 897 4.82 31.66 15.01
C ASN A 897 4.66 32.51 13.73
N GLU A 898 3.59 32.35 12.94
CA GLU A 898 3.30 33.26 11.81
C GLU A 898 1.82 33.60 11.60
N GLU A 899 0.88 33.20 12.46
CA GLU A 899 -0.55 33.26 12.14
C GLU A 899 -1.42 33.55 13.38
N LYS A 900 -1.63 34.82 13.72
CA LYS A 900 -2.81 35.20 14.53
C LYS A 900 -4.07 34.96 13.69
N TYR A 901 -4.56 33.73 13.72
CA TYR A 901 -5.95 33.41 13.43
C TYR A 901 -6.79 33.98 14.59
N ASP A 902 -7.57 35.03 14.33
CA ASP A 902 -8.67 35.45 15.22
C ASP A 902 -9.84 34.45 15.14
N ALA A 903 -9.56 33.16 15.33
CA ALA A 903 -10.58 32.21 15.72
C ALA A 903 -10.64 32.29 17.25
N LYS A 904 -11.69 32.91 17.78
CA LYS A 904 -11.99 32.83 19.21
C LYS A 904 -11.99 31.35 19.60
N ASP A 905 -11.40 31.00 20.75
CA ASP A 905 -11.35 29.64 21.31
C ASP A 905 -12.72 28.91 21.34
N GLU A 906 -13.82 29.65 21.22
CA GLU A 906 -15.18 29.13 21.13
C GLU A 906 -15.52 28.43 19.79
N ASP A 907 -14.99 28.88 18.64
CA ASP A 907 -15.25 28.24 17.33
C ASP A 907 -14.49 26.91 17.18
N PHE A 908 -13.31 26.80 17.78
CA PHE A 908 -12.52 25.56 17.78
C PHE A 908 -13.15 24.48 18.68
N ASN A 909 -13.72 24.88 19.82
CA ASN A 909 -14.48 23.98 20.68
C ASN A 909 -15.79 23.52 20.03
N GLN A 910 -16.42 24.33 19.16
CA GLN A 910 -17.55 23.91 18.32
C GLN A 910 -17.13 22.92 17.21
N MET A 911 -15.96 23.11 16.58
CA MET A 911 -15.43 22.14 15.60
C MET A 911 -14.99 20.81 16.23
N GLN A 912 -14.47 20.83 17.46
CA GLN A 912 -14.17 19.61 18.22
C GLN A 912 -15.44 18.94 18.78
N LYS A 913 -16.50 19.73 19.07
CA LYS A 913 -17.83 19.21 19.48
C LYS A 913 -18.71 18.75 18.32
N ALA A 914 -18.35 19.03 17.07
CA ALA A 914 -18.91 18.32 15.93
C ALA A 914 -18.32 16.91 15.89
N MET A 915 -18.74 16.06 16.84
CA MET A 915 -18.60 14.61 16.77
C MET A 915 -18.92 14.18 15.33
N GLY A 916 -18.07 13.34 14.73
CA GLY A 916 -18.24 12.88 13.36
C GLY A 916 -19.72 12.59 13.10
N LYS A 917 -20.31 13.23 12.09
CA LYS A 917 -21.69 12.91 11.75
C LYS A 917 -21.68 11.44 11.36
N ASN A 918 -22.24 10.57 12.20
CA ASN A 918 -22.37 9.15 11.90
C ASN A 918 -23.12 9.03 10.56
N LYS A 919 -22.39 8.59 9.53
CA LYS A 919 -22.92 8.43 8.18
C LYS A 919 -22.93 6.95 7.86
N SER A 920 -24.02 6.48 7.26
CA SER A 920 -24.02 5.14 6.65
C SER A 920 -22.97 5.08 5.55
N LEU A 921 -22.30 3.94 5.41
CA LEU A 921 -21.40 3.65 4.30
C LEU A 921 -22.08 3.92 2.93
N PHE A 922 -23.39 3.70 2.85
CA PHE A 922 -24.18 3.91 1.63
C PHE A 922 -24.36 5.39 1.26
N ASP A 923 -24.06 6.31 2.18
CA ASP A 923 -24.28 7.76 2.03
C ASP A 923 -22.96 8.55 1.95
N ILE A 924 -21.81 7.86 1.88
CA ILE A 924 -20.49 8.47 1.73
C ILE A 924 -20.32 8.96 0.29
N HIS A 925 -20.02 10.25 0.12
CA HIS A 925 -19.74 10.85 -1.19
C HIS A 925 -18.25 11.22 -1.35
N ARG A 926 -17.81 11.46 -2.59
CA ARG A 926 -16.45 11.94 -2.91
C ARG A 926 -16.05 13.24 -2.19
N ASN A 927 -17.03 14.02 -1.73
CA ASN A 927 -16.79 15.28 -1.01
C ASN A 927 -16.51 15.06 0.48
N ASP A 928 -16.78 13.86 1.00
CA ASP A 928 -16.56 13.50 2.40
C ASP A 928 -15.13 13.01 2.66
N ILE A 929 -14.38 12.69 1.60
CA ILE A 929 -13.08 12.02 1.65
C ILE A 929 -11.97 12.81 0.98
N VAL A 930 -10.73 12.51 1.34
CA VAL A 930 -9.52 13.02 0.67
C VAL A 930 -9.34 12.28 -0.66
N THR A 931 -9.12 13.01 -1.76
CA THR A 931 -8.97 12.44 -3.12
C THR A 931 -7.66 12.86 -3.80
N GLU A 932 -7.30 12.12 -4.87
CA GLU A 932 -6.00 12.03 -5.56
C GLU A 932 -5.19 13.33 -5.66
N ILE A 933 -3.96 13.30 -5.13
CA ILE A 933 -3.19 14.51 -4.83
C ILE A 933 -2.17 14.87 -5.91
N ILE A 934 -1.69 13.97 -6.77
CA ILE A 934 -0.56 14.34 -7.64
C ILE A 934 -0.85 14.09 -9.11
N ARG A 935 -0.81 15.18 -9.89
CA ARG A 935 -0.40 15.18 -11.31
C ARG A 935 -0.22 16.56 -11.96
N GLN A 936 -0.63 17.66 -11.34
CA GLN A 936 -0.80 18.94 -12.07
C GLN A 936 0.28 20.02 -11.85
N TRP A 937 1.33 19.79 -11.07
CA TRP A 937 2.22 20.89 -10.64
C TRP A 937 3.74 20.64 -10.76
N SER A 938 4.16 19.55 -11.40
CA SER A 938 5.57 19.40 -11.79
C SER A 938 5.87 20.27 -13.02
N LEU A 939 6.94 21.05 -12.93
CA LEU A 939 7.53 21.69 -14.11
C LEU A 939 8.46 20.67 -14.78
N PRO A 940 8.24 20.34 -16.07
CA PRO A 940 9.20 19.57 -16.83
C PRO A 940 10.50 20.38 -16.98
N SER A 941 11.60 19.71 -17.35
CA SER A 941 12.81 20.45 -17.75
C SER A 941 12.49 21.28 -19.00
N LEU A 942 12.80 22.57 -18.97
CA LEU A 942 12.60 23.51 -20.07
C LEU A 942 13.91 23.91 -20.75
N GLU A 943 15.04 23.52 -20.17
CA GLU A 943 16.39 23.89 -20.63
C GLU A 943 17.28 22.65 -20.80
N TYR A 944 18.19 22.75 -21.77
CA TYR A 944 19.25 21.77 -22.01
C TYR A 944 20.44 22.05 -21.08
N GLY A 945 21.10 21.01 -20.57
CA GLY A 945 22.25 21.12 -19.65
C GLY A 945 21.87 21.02 -18.17
N VAL A 946 20.58 20.86 -17.88
CA VAL A 946 20.00 20.85 -16.53
C VAL A 946 19.69 19.41 -16.08
N ILE A 947 20.16 18.40 -16.82
CA ILE A 947 19.86 16.97 -16.58
C ILE A 947 20.27 16.49 -15.17
N ASN A 948 21.31 17.07 -14.58
CA ASN A 948 21.86 16.71 -13.26
C ASN A 948 21.54 17.72 -12.14
N GLN A 949 20.82 18.83 -12.41
CA GLN A 949 20.51 19.81 -11.37
C GLN A 949 19.30 19.36 -10.54
N ASN A 950 19.41 19.45 -9.21
CA ASN A 950 18.28 19.26 -8.30
C ASN A 950 17.16 20.23 -8.69
N ARG A 951 16.04 19.69 -9.16
CA ARG A 951 14.95 20.50 -9.73
C ARG A 951 14.22 21.23 -8.61
N ASN A 952 14.71 22.41 -8.27
CA ASN A 952 14.25 23.19 -7.12
C ASN A 952 12.80 23.69 -7.17
N ASN A 953 12.09 23.47 -8.29
CA ASN A 953 10.87 24.22 -8.64
C ASN A 953 9.54 23.45 -8.49
N ILE A 954 9.51 22.33 -7.76
CA ILE A 954 8.34 21.42 -7.77
C ILE A 954 7.16 21.95 -6.94
N PHE A 955 7.32 22.97 -6.11
CA PHE A 955 6.30 23.27 -5.09
C PHE A 955 5.48 24.52 -5.39
N GLY A 956 4.43 24.32 -6.19
CA GLY A 956 3.23 25.17 -6.22
C GLY A 956 2.00 24.46 -5.62
N PHE A 957 2.22 23.50 -4.74
CA PHE A 957 1.12 22.72 -4.16
C PHE A 957 0.48 23.50 -3.01
N LYS A 958 -0.76 23.97 -3.21
CA LYS A 958 -1.62 24.39 -2.09
C LYS A 958 -2.39 23.16 -1.60
N SER A 959 -1.85 22.46 -0.61
CA SER A 959 -2.49 21.32 0.08
C SER A 959 -3.87 21.68 0.66
N TYR A 960 -4.10 22.96 0.92
CA TYR A 960 -5.31 23.50 1.55
C TYR A 960 -6.61 23.17 0.80
N ARG A 961 -6.61 23.03 -0.54
CA ARG A 961 -7.84 22.72 -1.32
C ARG A 961 -8.38 21.31 -1.06
N PHE A 962 -7.52 20.39 -0.64
CA PHE A 962 -7.86 18.96 -0.45
C PHE A 962 -8.28 18.63 0.99
N ILE A 963 -8.02 19.55 1.91
CA ILE A 963 -8.19 19.37 3.36
C ILE A 963 -9.33 20.27 3.88
N LYS A 964 -9.49 21.48 3.31
CA LYS A 964 -10.50 22.44 3.74
C LYS A 964 -11.92 21.87 3.56
N ASN A 965 -12.73 21.95 4.62
CA ASN A 965 -14.11 21.45 4.73
C ASN A 965 -14.27 19.92 4.77
N ARG A 966 -13.21 19.14 5.01
CA ARG A 966 -13.31 17.71 5.30
C ARG A 966 -13.53 17.50 6.81
N GLN A 967 -14.36 16.51 7.16
CA GLN A 967 -14.70 16.19 8.54
C GLN A 967 -14.20 14.81 8.91
N PHE A 968 -14.09 14.55 10.22
CA PHE A 968 -13.90 13.20 10.74
C PHE A 968 -15.04 12.29 10.29
N LEU A 969 -14.69 11.11 9.81
CA LEU A 969 -15.64 10.10 9.37
C LEU A 969 -15.90 9.13 10.51
N GLU A 970 -17.18 8.93 10.80
CA GLU A 970 -17.68 7.82 11.59
C GLU A 970 -18.69 7.07 10.71
N ILE A 971 -18.31 5.86 10.28
CA ILE A 971 -19.00 5.09 9.26
C ILE A 971 -19.78 3.96 9.92
N SER A 972 -21.09 4.01 9.79
CA SER A 972 -21.94 2.86 10.10
C SER A 972 -21.97 1.90 8.90
N VAL A 973 -21.61 0.63 9.11
CA VAL A 973 -21.60 -0.42 8.07
C VAL A 973 -22.85 -1.28 8.21
N PRO A 974 -23.77 -1.28 7.22
CA PRO A 974 -24.94 -2.16 7.24
C PRO A 974 -24.56 -3.64 7.11
N PHE A 975 -24.94 -4.48 8.07
CA PHE A 975 -24.63 -5.91 8.03
C PHE A 975 -25.63 -6.72 7.21
N PHE A 976 -25.09 -7.62 6.38
CA PHE A 976 -25.85 -8.50 5.51
C PHE A 976 -26.50 -9.65 6.28
N GLN A 977 -27.80 -9.88 6.06
CA GLN A 977 -28.57 -10.93 6.72
C GLN A 977 -28.90 -12.05 5.75
N PHE A 978 -28.65 -13.31 6.13
CA PHE A 978 -29.05 -14.47 5.32
C PHE A 978 -30.50 -14.87 5.59
N SER A 979 -31.16 -15.50 4.61
CA SER A 979 -32.55 -15.97 4.74
C SER A 979 -32.76 -16.93 5.93
N SER A 980 -31.75 -17.72 6.31
CA SER A 980 -31.81 -18.65 7.45
C SER A 980 -31.66 -17.99 8.83
N GLN A 981 -31.20 -16.73 8.88
CA GLN A 981 -31.00 -16.00 10.14
C GLN A 981 -32.29 -15.38 10.69
N LEU A 982 -33.38 -15.38 9.91
CA LEU A 982 -34.71 -14.92 10.31
C LEU A 982 -35.60 -16.06 10.86
N ASN A 983 -35.06 -17.26 11.09
CA ASN A 983 -35.80 -18.32 11.75
C ASN A 983 -36.14 -17.88 13.18
N ILE A 984 -37.43 -17.88 13.52
CA ILE A 984 -37.91 -17.38 14.82
C ILE A 984 -37.26 -18.10 16.01
N LYS A 985 -36.89 -19.39 15.87
CA LYS A 985 -36.16 -20.16 16.90
C LYS A 985 -34.77 -19.57 17.16
N ASN A 986 -34.10 -19.06 16.13
CA ASN A 986 -32.83 -18.35 16.26
C ASN A 986 -33.03 -16.96 16.89
N CYS A 987 -34.10 -16.25 16.54
CA CYS A 987 -34.44 -14.96 17.16
C CYS A 987 -34.68 -15.12 18.67
N VAL A 988 -35.42 -16.15 19.09
CA VAL A 988 -35.60 -16.50 20.51
C VAL A 988 -34.26 -16.78 21.18
N ALA A 989 -33.38 -17.60 20.57
CA ALA A 989 -32.07 -17.90 21.13
C ALA A 989 -31.16 -16.66 21.28
N ILE A 990 -31.24 -15.71 20.34
CA ILE A 990 -30.51 -14.43 20.40
C ILE A 990 -31.02 -13.58 21.56
N VAL A 991 -32.34 -13.49 21.73
CA VAL A 991 -32.98 -12.71 22.80
C VAL A 991 -32.61 -13.28 24.18
N GLU A 992 -32.68 -14.60 24.36
CA GLU A 992 -32.32 -15.29 25.61
C GLU A 992 -30.82 -15.24 25.93
N LYS A 993 -29.95 -15.31 24.92
CA LYS A 993 -28.50 -15.22 25.14
C LYS A 993 -28.11 -13.88 25.77
N ASN A 994 -28.82 -12.81 25.42
CA ASN A 994 -28.56 -11.46 25.91
C ASN A 994 -29.38 -11.12 27.16
N ASN A 995 -30.50 -11.80 27.41
CA ASN A 995 -31.36 -11.62 28.59
C ASN A 995 -31.63 -12.99 29.22
N ARG A 996 -30.72 -13.47 30.08
CA ARG A 996 -30.77 -14.84 30.63
C ARG A 996 -32.04 -15.13 31.44
N GLU A 997 -32.65 -14.09 32.01
CA GLU A 997 -33.89 -14.16 32.82
C GLU A 997 -35.09 -14.67 32.01
N LEU A 998 -35.11 -14.45 30.69
CA LEU A 998 -36.16 -14.90 29.76
C LEU A 998 -36.21 -16.42 29.54
N LYS A 999 -35.15 -17.14 29.91
CA LYS A 999 -35.00 -18.57 29.60
C LYS A 999 -35.75 -19.48 30.58
N THR A 1000 -36.02 -19.00 31.80
CA THR A 1000 -36.44 -19.88 32.92
C THR A 1000 -37.60 -19.36 33.75
N GLU A 1001 -38.16 -18.17 33.50
CA GLU A 1001 -39.28 -17.67 34.29
C GLU A 1001 -40.63 -18.28 33.84
N PRO A 1002 -41.29 -19.07 34.71
CA PRO A 1002 -42.57 -19.67 34.38
C PRO A 1002 -43.70 -18.63 34.42
N ILE A 1003 -44.63 -18.73 33.48
CA ILE A 1003 -45.91 -18.00 33.57
C ILE A 1003 -46.73 -18.68 34.67
N ASP A 1004 -47.29 -17.87 35.58
CA ASP A 1004 -48.18 -18.36 36.64
C ASP A 1004 -49.32 -19.22 36.04
N GLN A 1005 -49.51 -20.43 36.57
CA GLN A 1005 -50.39 -21.43 35.95
C GLN A 1005 -51.87 -21.00 35.88
N PRO A 1006 -52.45 -20.34 36.90
CA PRO A 1006 -53.75 -19.69 36.80
C PRO A 1006 -53.81 -18.64 35.69
N LEU A 1007 -52.81 -17.75 35.60
CA LEU A 1007 -52.75 -16.72 34.55
C LEU A 1007 -52.66 -17.33 33.15
N LEU A 1008 -51.84 -18.38 32.98
CA LEU A 1008 -51.69 -19.09 31.71
C LEU A 1008 -52.99 -19.79 31.29
N ARG A 1009 -53.70 -20.44 32.24
CA ARG A 1009 -55.00 -21.06 31.96
C ARG A 1009 -56.05 -20.04 31.55
N THR A 1010 -56.09 -18.89 32.21
CA THR A 1010 -57.02 -17.80 31.87
C THR A 1010 -56.68 -17.16 30.52
N PHE A 1011 -55.39 -16.99 30.20
CA PHE A 1011 -54.97 -16.51 28.88
C PHE A 1011 -55.35 -17.50 27.78
N LEU A 1012 -55.04 -18.78 27.93
CA LEU A 1012 -55.37 -19.80 26.93
C LEU A 1012 -56.88 -19.98 26.76
N SER A 1013 -57.68 -19.86 27.83
CA SER A 1013 -59.15 -19.93 27.75
C SER A 1013 -59.78 -18.66 27.15
N SER A 1014 -59.05 -17.52 27.16
CA SER A 1014 -59.50 -16.27 26.54
C SER A 1014 -59.42 -16.30 25.00
N LEU A 1015 -58.56 -17.14 24.43
CA LEU A 1015 -58.43 -17.36 23.00
C LEU A 1015 -59.48 -18.41 22.57
N LYS A 1016 -60.65 -17.94 22.12
CA LYS A 1016 -61.85 -18.77 21.90
C LYS A 1016 -61.82 -19.53 20.57
N SER A 1017 -60.92 -19.18 19.65
CA SER A 1017 -60.83 -19.80 18.32
C SER A 1017 -59.40 -20.08 17.87
N GLN A 1018 -59.24 -21.06 16.99
CA GLN A 1018 -57.95 -21.39 16.36
C GLN A 1018 -57.33 -20.20 15.62
N SER A 1019 -58.18 -19.35 15.02
CA SER A 1019 -57.71 -18.14 14.34
C SER A 1019 -57.10 -17.12 15.32
N GLU A 1020 -57.58 -17.05 16.56
CA GLU A 1020 -57.04 -16.17 17.59
C GLU A 1020 -55.73 -16.71 18.17
N ILE A 1021 -55.60 -18.03 18.32
CA ILE A 1021 -54.33 -18.68 18.73
C ILE A 1021 -53.25 -18.46 17.68
N GLN A 1022 -53.58 -18.70 16.40
CA GLN A 1022 -52.66 -18.47 15.28
C GLN A 1022 -52.27 -16.99 15.19
N ARG A 1023 -53.24 -16.08 15.34
CA ARG A 1023 -52.99 -14.64 15.31
C ARG A 1023 -52.13 -14.18 16.48
N ALA A 1024 -52.32 -14.72 17.68
CA ALA A 1024 -51.48 -14.43 18.84
C ALA A 1024 -50.04 -14.93 18.63
N LEU A 1025 -49.85 -16.11 18.02
CA LEU A 1025 -48.53 -16.62 17.66
C LEU A 1025 -47.83 -15.74 16.60
N GLU A 1026 -48.56 -15.28 15.59
CA GLU A 1026 -48.03 -14.34 14.58
C GLU A 1026 -47.59 -13.02 15.19
N ILE A 1027 -48.40 -12.43 16.08
CA ILE A 1027 -48.04 -11.20 16.80
C ILE A 1027 -46.78 -11.43 17.65
N LEU A 1028 -46.67 -12.56 18.34
CA LEU A 1028 -45.47 -12.90 19.10
C LEU A 1028 -44.24 -13.09 18.20
N ASN A 1029 -44.39 -13.67 17.01
CA ASN A 1029 -43.31 -13.78 16.04
C ASN A 1029 -42.81 -12.40 15.63
N GLU A 1030 -43.72 -11.48 15.28
CA GLU A 1030 -43.37 -10.11 14.90
C GLU A 1030 -42.65 -9.36 16.03
N VAL A 1031 -43.15 -9.50 17.27
CA VAL A 1031 -42.52 -8.88 18.44
C VAL A 1031 -41.15 -9.48 18.71
N ILE A 1032 -40.99 -10.81 18.66
CA ILE A 1032 -39.69 -11.49 18.88
C ILE A 1032 -38.66 -11.08 17.83
N VAL A 1033 -39.06 -10.93 16.57
CA VAL A 1033 -38.18 -10.41 15.52
C VAL A 1033 -37.74 -8.99 15.88
N PHE A 1034 -38.67 -8.10 16.20
CA PHE A 1034 -38.36 -6.72 16.57
C PHE A 1034 -37.43 -6.61 17.79
N VAL A 1035 -37.72 -7.40 18.82
CA VAL A 1035 -36.96 -7.51 20.07
C VAL A 1035 -35.55 -8.05 19.80
N SER A 1036 -35.41 -9.08 18.96
CA SER A 1036 -34.11 -9.63 18.57
C SER A 1036 -33.23 -8.62 17.81
N GLN A 1037 -33.84 -7.64 17.15
CA GLN A 1037 -33.14 -6.56 16.44
C GLN A 1037 -32.80 -5.36 17.35
N ASN A 1038 -33.48 -5.21 18.49
CA ASN A 1038 -33.40 -4.04 19.39
C ASN A 1038 -33.15 -4.43 20.86
N ILE A 1039 -32.21 -5.36 21.08
CA ILE A 1039 -31.97 -6.07 22.35
C ILE A 1039 -31.73 -5.17 23.57
N LYS A 1040 -31.25 -3.93 23.39
CA LYS A 1040 -30.95 -2.99 24.49
C LYS A 1040 -32.16 -2.19 25.00
N ILE A 1041 -33.34 -2.31 24.38
CA ILE A 1041 -34.46 -1.37 24.56
C ILE A 1041 -35.61 -1.95 25.40
N ILE A 1042 -35.53 -3.22 25.83
CA ILE A 1042 -36.68 -3.90 26.44
C ILE A 1042 -36.62 -3.81 27.96
N ASP A 1043 -37.65 -3.19 28.53
CA ASP A 1043 -37.93 -3.25 29.96
C ASP A 1043 -38.70 -4.54 30.27
N LEU A 1044 -38.05 -5.48 30.95
CA LEU A 1044 -38.58 -6.82 31.26
C LEU A 1044 -39.74 -6.80 32.25
N ASP A 1045 -39.86 -5.74 33.05
CA ASP A 1045 -40.92 -5.53 34.05
C ASP A 1045 -42.16 -4.86 33.48
N LYS A 1046 -42.10 -4.43 32.22
CA LYS A 1046 -43.20 -3.77 31.53
C LYS A 1046 -44.27 -4.78 31.08
N LYS A 1047 -45.54 -4.36 31.10
CA LYS A 1047 -46.65 -5.15 30.57
C LYS A 1047 -46.48 -5.37 29.07
N PHE A 1048 -46.72 -6.60 28.62
CA PHE A 1048 -46.59 -6.96 27.21
C PHE A 1048 -47.51 -6.13 26.31
N VAL A 1049 -48.74 -5.83 26.77
CA VAL A 1049 -49.69 -4.99 26.04
C VAL A 1049 -49.15 -3.57 25.83
N GLU A 1050 -48.47 -2.98 26.80
CA GLU A 1050 -47.88 -1.64 26.65
C GLU A 1050 -46.70 -1.64 25.65
N LEU A 1051 -46.02 -2.77 25.46
CA LEU A 1051 -45.01 -2.93 24.40
C LEU A 1051 -45.69 -3.04 23.02
N LEU A 1052 -46.81 -3.77 22.92
CA LEU A 1052 -47.60 -3.84 21.68
C LEU A 1052 -48.14 -2.47 21.26
N GLU A 1053 -48.64 -1.68 22.22
CA GLU A 1053 -49.10 -0.30 21.99
C GLU A 1053 -47.95 0.60 21.51
N GLN A 1054 -46.76 0.47 22.08
CA GLN A 1054 -45.56 1.19 21.61
C GLN A 1054 -45.14 0.79 20.20
N MET A 1055 -45.33 -0.48 19.83
CA MET A 1055 -45.12 -0.98 18.48
C MET A 1055 -46.27 -0.63 17.52
N SER A 1056 -47.27 0.13 17.97
CA SER A 1056 -48.43 0.58 17.19
C SER A 1056 -49.32 -0.55 16.66
N PHE A 1057 -49.41 -1.69 17.37
CA PHE A 1057 -50.41 -2.72 17.08
C PHE A 1057 -51.83 -2.19 17.33
N ASP A 1058 -52.80 -2.67 16.58
CA ASP A 1058 -54.20 -2.24 16.73
C ASP A 1058 -54.84 -2.76 18.03
N GLU A 1059 -55.93 -2.10 18.46
CA GLU A 1059 -56.61 -2.40 19.72
C GLU A 1059 -57.13 -3.85 19.80
N LYS A 1060 -57.50 -4.47 18.65
CA LYS A 1060 -57.95 -5.88 18.64
C LYS A 1060 -56.77 -6.83 18.85
N SER A 1061 -55.62 -6.54 18.24
CA SER A 1061 -54.38 -7.28 18.45
C SER A 1061 -53.88 -7.18 19.89
N CYS A 1062 -54.02 -6.00 20.52
CA CYS A 1062 -53.67 -5.79 21.92
C CYS A 1062 -54.61 -6.53 22.89
N LYS A 1063 -55.92 -6.58 22.58
CA LYS A 1063 -56.94 -7.28 23.40
C LYS A 1063 -56.69 -8.78 23.53
N LEU A 1064 -56.02 -9.42 22.56
CA LEU A 1064 -55.66 -10.84 22.62
C LEU A 1064 -54.74 -11.16 23.81
N PHE A 1065 -54.03 -10.17 24.34
CA PHE A 1065 -53.09 -10.32 25.46
C PHE A 1065 -53.55 -9.63 26.75
N MET A 1066 -54.79 -9.12 26.79
CA MET A 1066 -55.41 -8.57 28.00
C MET A 1066 -56.12 -9.67 28.78
N VAL A 1067 -55.73 -9.88 30.05
CA VAL A 1067 -56.35 -10.86 30.94
C VAL A 1067 -56.96 -10.12 32.12
N ASP A 1068 -58.29 -10.12 32.24
CA ASP A 1068 -59.02 -9.57 33.39
C ASP A 1068 -59.34 -10.70 34.38
N LEU A 1069 -58.80 -10.62 35.59
CA LEU A 1069 -59.15 -11.50 36.71
C LEU A 1069 -60.14 -10.78 37.63
N GLU A 1070 -61.25 -11.44 37.97
CA GLU A 1070 -62.19 -10.95 38.97
C GLU A 1070 -61.51 -10.85 40.36
N GLU A 1071 -61.60 -9.66 40.95
CA GLU A 1071 -61.31 -9.24 42.34
C GLU A 1071 -60.03 -9.74 43.06
N GLN A 1072 -59.11 -8.76 43.26
CA GLN A 1072 -58.04 -8.64 44.27
C GLN A 1072 -56.60 -9.13 43.99
N GLN A 1073 -56.25 -9.67 42.82
CA GLN A 1073 -54.85 -9.67 42.34
C GLN A 1073 -54.78 -9.40 40.82
N LYS A 1074 -54.12 -8.29 40.43
CA LYS A 1074 -53.85 -7.96 39.03
C LYS A 1074 -52.58 -8.67 38.57
N SER A 1075 -52.68 -9.89 38.04
CA SER A 1075 -51.56 -10.54 37.33
C SER A 1075 -51.62 -10.21 35.83
N PHE A 1076 -50.50 -9.77 35.27
CA PHE A 1076 -50.38 -9.35 33.86
C PHE A 1076 -49.33 -10.19 33.13
N ILE A 1077 -49.51 -10.35 31.80
CA ILE A 1077 -48.43 -10.86 30.95
C ILE A 1077 -47.39 -9.75 30.80
N LEU A 1078 -46.16 -10.03 31.25
CA LEU A 1078 -45.02 -9.12 31.18
C LEU A 1078 -44.11 -9.45 30.00
N CYS A 1079 -43.26 -8.50 29.60
CA CYS A 1079 -42.28 -8.71 28.53
C CYS A 1079 -41.30 -9.86 28.85
N ARG A 1080 -41.04 -10.12 30.13
CA ARG A 1080 -40.26 -11.29 30.58
C ARG A 1080 -40.86 -12.66 30.17
N HIS A 1081 -42.16 -12.74 29.86
CA HIS A 1081 -42.83 -13.99 29.52
C HIS A 1081 -42.82 -14.33 28.01
N ILE A 1082 -42.33 -13.44 27.15
CA ILE A 1082 -42.49 -13.53 25.68
C ILE A 1082 -41.95 -14.85 25.10
N CYS A 1083 -40.72 -15.25 25.45
CA CYS A 1083 -40.08 -16.45 24.89
C CYS A 1083 -40.79 -17.74 25.32
N ASN A 1084 -41.25 -17.81 26.57
CA ASN A 1084 -41.98 -18.97 27.08
C ASN A 1084 -43.41 -19.04 26.54
N LEU A 1085 -44.08 -17.89 26.39
CA LEU A 1085 -45.40 -17.81 25.77
C LEU A 1085 -45.37 -18.27 24.31
N TRP A 1086 -44.33 -17.85 23.57
CA TRP A 1086 -44.10 -18.29 22.19
C TRP A 1086 -43.93 -19.80 22.08
N ARG A 1087 -43.10 -20.43 22.94
CA ARG A 1087 -42.93 -21.89 22.94
C ARG A 1087 -44.23 -22.64 23.19
N LEU A 1088 -45.02 -22.14 24.14
CA LEU A 1088 -46.30 -22.76 24.49
C LEU A 1088 -47.27 -22.71 23.31
N LEU A 1089 -47.42 -21.53 22.67
CA LEU A 1089 -48.30 -21.38 21.52
C LEU A 1089 -47.78 -22.11 20.27
N ASP A 1090 -46.47 -22.08 20.00
CA ASP A 1090 -45.84 -22.84 18.91
C ASP A 1090 -46.09 -24.35 19.13
N ASN A 1091 -45.88 -24.87 20.33
CA ASN A 1091 -46.16 -26.27 20.64
C ASN A 1091 -47.65 -26.61 20.51
N THR A 1092 -48.57 -25.74 20.95
CA THR A 1092 -50.02 -25.93 20.79
C THR A 1092 -50.42 -25.97 19.31
N VAL A 1093 -49.83 -25.13 18.46
CA VAL A 1093 -50.09 -25.12 17.01
C VAL A 1093 -49.43 -26.32 16.30
N GLN A 1094 -48.24 -26.76 16.74
CA GLN A 1094 -47.49 -27.87 16.14
C GLN A 1094 -48.03 -29.26 16.52
N LEU A 1095 -48.68 -29.42 17.68
CA LEU A 1095 -49.18 -30.71 18.19
C LEU A 1095 -50.37 -31.30 17.39
N GLU A 1096 -51.05 -30.53 16.53
CA GLU A 1096 -52.20 -30.99 15.74
C GLU A 1096 -51.93 -31.20 14.24
N PHE A 1097 -50.72 -30.90 13.72
CA PHE A 1097 -50.44 -30.95 12.27
C PHE A 1097 -49.36 -31.96 11.81
N VAL A 1098 -48.90 -32.88 12.66
CA VAL A 1098 -47.90 -33.90 12.27
C VAL A 1098 -48.44 -35.31 12.47
N ASN A 1099 -48.52 -36.09 11.37
CA ASN A 1099 -48.81 -37.52 11.45
C ASN A 1099 -47.74 -38.23 12.31
N LYS A 1100 -48.13 -38.71 13.49
CA LYS A 1100 -47.22 -39.37 14.45
C LYS A 1100 -46.79 -40.77 14.00
N SER A 1101 -47.43 -41.37 12.99
CA SER A 1101 -47.08 -42.71 12.51
C SER A 1101 -45.84 -42.78 11.62
N THR A 1102 -45.30 -41.64 11.20
CA THR A 1102 -44.09 -41.58 10.36
C THR A 1102 -43.19 -40.40 10.74
N ILE A 1103 -41.91 -40.54 10.36
CA ILE A 1103 -40.89 -39.48 10.39
C ILE A 1103 -40.31 -39.20 9.00
N ASP A 1104 -40.93 -39.70 7.93
CA ASP A 1104 -40.41 -39.61 6.54
C ASP A 1104 -40.16 -38.17 6.06
N ASN A 1105 -40.96 -37.23 6.56
CA ASN A 1105 -40.83 -35.81 6.23
C ASN A 1105 -39.60 -35.15 6.88
N TYR A 1106 -38.97 -35.81 7.86
CA TYR A 1106 -37.85 -35.29 8.62
C TYR A 1106 -36.52 -35.93 8.26
N VAL A 1107 -36.51 -37.01 7.47
CA VAL A 1107 -35.28 -37.71 7.05
C VAL A 1107 -35.07 -37.70 5.54
N LEU A 1108 -33.81 -37.78 5.10
CA LEU A 1108 -33.44 -38.07 3.71
C LEU A 1108 -33.82 -39.50 3.30
N ASP A 1109 -34.06 -39.73 2.01
CA ASP A 1109 -34.47 -41.04 1.48
C ASP A 1109 -33.44 -42.17 1.73
N ILE A 1110 -32.17 -41.81 1.91
CA ILE A 1110 -31.09 -42.75 2.26
C ILE A 1110 -31.27 -43.41 3.65
N TYR A 1111 -32.16 -42.87 4.50
CA TYR A 1111 -32.48 -43.37 5.84
C TYR A 1111 -33.80 -44.14 5.92
N LYS A 1112 -34.37 -44.49 4.75
CA LYS A 1112 -35.65 -45.18 4.58
C LYS A 1112 -35.47 -46.61 4.05
N LEU A 1113 -34.34 -47.26 4.33
CA LEU A 1113 -34.12 -48.65 3.91
C LEU A 1113 -35.08 -49.59 4.66
N PRO A 1114 -35.63 -50.63 3.99
CA PRO A 1114 -36.59 -51.54 4.62
C PRO A 1114 -35.91 -52.38 5.72
N LEU A 1115 -36.64 -52.63 6.80
CA LEU A 1115 -36.12 -53.39 7.95
C LEU A 1115 -35.82 -54.84 7.57
N ILE A 1116 -34.64 -55.32 8.00
CA ILE A 1116 -34.26 -56.72 7.93
C ILE A 1116 -34.95 -57.53 9.04
N GLU A 1117 -35.21 -58.82 8.78
CA GLU A 1117 -35.98 -59.69 9.68
C GLU A 1117 -35.41 -59.81 11.11
N PRO A 1118 -34.07 -59.92 11.32
CA PRO A 1118 -33.50 -59.94 12.67
C PRO A 1118 -33.78 -58.66 13.46
N LEU A 1119 -33.84 -57.50 12.79
CA LEU A 1119 -34.10 -56.21 13.43
C LEU A 1119 -35.58 -56.07 13.82
N LYS A 1120 -36.51 -56.56 12.98
CA LYS A 1120 -37.93 -56.63 13.34
C LYS A 1120 -38.17 -57.48 14.59
N GLN A 1121 -37.50 -58.64 14.68
CA GLN A 1121 -37.58 -59.51 15.86
C GLN A 1121 -37.05 -58.82 17.13
N GLN A 1122 -35.96 -58.05 17.04
CA GLN A 1122 -35.45 -57.29 18.19
C GLN A 1122 -36.40 -56.17 18.63
N LEU A 1123 -37.02 -55.45 17.69
CA LEU A 1123 -38.03 -54.43 18.01
C LEU A 1123 -39.31 -55.04 18.63
N GLN A 1124 -39.70 -56.24 18.21
CA GLN A 1124 -40.80 -56.99 18.85
C GLN A 1124 -40.44 -57.45 20.27
N VAL A 1125 -39.22 -57.93 20.49
CA VAL A 1125 -38.76 -58.30 21.85
C VAL A 1125 -38.70 -57.06 22.75
N MET A 1126 -38.25 -55.93 22.21
CA MET A 1126 -38.17 -54.66 22.92
C MET A 1126 -39.55 -54.24 23.45
N ILE A 1127 -40.59 -54.27 22.61
CA ILE A 1127 -41.93 -53.84 23.04
C ILE A 1127 -42.59 -54.79 24.05
N GLN A 1128 -42.23 -56.08 24.02
CA GLN A 1128 -42.73 -57.07 24.98
C GLN A 1128 -42.05 -56.98 26.35
N LYS A 1129 -40.79 -56.55 26.40
CA LYS A 1129 -39.96 -56.54 27.62
C LYS A 1129 -39.79 -55.17 28.27
N THR A 1130 -40.14 -54.10 27.56
CA THR A 1130 -39.98 -52.71 28.02
C THR A 1130 -41.35 -52.11 28.33
N SER A 1131 -41.47 -51.31 29.39
CA SER A 1131 -42.76 -50.69 29.74
C SER A 1131 -43.24 -49.73 28.65
N LEU A 1132 -44.55 -49.67 28.40
CA LEU A 1132 -45.14 -48.80 27.38
C LEU A 1132 -44.84 -47.31 27.63
N GLY A 1133 -44.65 -46.90 28.90
CA GLY A 1133 -44.21 -45.54 29.24
C GLY A 1133 -42.83 -45.22 28.66
N ILE A 1134 -41.86 -46.13 28.84
CA ILE A 1134 -40.49 -45.98 28.33
C ILE A 1134 -40.48 -46.07 26.79
N ILE A 1135 -41.27 -46.96 26.18
CA ILE A 1135 -41.38 -47.02 24.70
C ILE A 1135 -41.86 -45.69 24.13
N LYS A 1136 -42.83 -45.04 24.79
CA LYS A 1136 -43.33 -43.72 24.36
C LYS A 1136 -42.24 -42.66 24.44
N GLU A 1137 -41.49 -42.63 25.55
CA GLU A 1137 -40.36 -41.70 25.73
C GLU A 1137 -39.28 -41.91 24.67
N ILE A 1138 -38.98 -43.18 24.33
CA ILE A 1138 -38.04 -43.51 23.25
C ILE A 1138 -38.55 -43.01 21.91
N LEU A 1139 -39.84 -43.18 21.57
CA LEU A 1139 -40.41 -42.68 20.31
C LEU A 1139 -40.40 -41.14 20.26
N ASP A 1140 -40.66 -40.45 21.37
CA ASP A 1140 -40.61 -39.00 21.41
C ASP A 1140 -39.17 -38.48 21.23
N ALA A 1141 -38.20 -39.05 21.95
CA ALA A 1141 -36.78 -38.72 21.81
C ALA A 1141 -36.23 -39.04 20.41
N TRP A 1142 -36.64 -40.15 19.82
CA TRP A 1142 -36.25 -40.54 18.46
C TRP A 1142 -36.69 -39.49 17.43
N ARG A 1143 -37.91 -38.96 17.58
CA ARG A 1143 -38.43 -37.90 16.70
C ARG A 1143 -37.65 -36.60 16.87
N GLU A 1144 -37.26 -36.23 18.09
CA GLU A 1144 -36.45 -35.04 18.37
C GLU A 1144 -35.05 -35.13 17.73
N VAL A 1145 -34.39 -36.28 17.89
CA VAL A 1145 -33.09 -36.55 17.24
C VAL A 1145 -33.23 -36.42 15.72
N VAL A 1146 -34.26 -36.99 15.13
CA VAL A 1146 -34.46 -36.94 13.68
C VAL A 1146 -34.80 -35.54 13.18
N GLN A 1147 -35.52 -34.72 13.94
CA GLN A 1147 -35.81 -33.33 13.56
C GLN A 1147 -34.56 -32.45 13.56
N SER A 1148 -33.61 -32.72 14.45
CA SER A 1148 -32.34 -31.99 14.50
C SER A 1148 -31.33 -32.51 13.47
N GLU A 1149 -31.28 -33.82 13.24
CA GLU A 1149 -30.17 -34.48 12.58
C GLU A 1149 -30.54 -35.25 11.29
N GLY A 1150 -31.82 -35.46 11.00
CA GLY A 1150 -32.32 -36.31 9.91
C GLY A 1150 -32.06 -35.80 8.49
N GLN A 1151 -31.75 -34.51 8.33
CA GLN A 1151 -31.43 -33.88 7.04
C GLN A 1151 -29.91 -33.80 6.74
N SER A 1152 -29.07 -34.25 7.67
CA SER A 1152 -27.61 -34.30 7.49
C SER A 1152 -27.21 -35.53 6.67
N ILE A 1153 -26.33 -35.39 5.67
CA ILE A 1153 -25.78 -36.52 4.88
C ILE A 1153 -24.68 -37.21 5.70
N ARG A 1154 -24.83 -38.53 5.93
CA ARG A 1154 -23.86 -39.38 6.66
C ARG A 1154 -23.23 -40.43 5.75
N ASP A 1155 -22.02 -40.84 6.10
CA ASP A 1155 -21.32 -41.96 5.45
C ASP A 1155 -21.87 -43.29 5.98
N LEU A 1156 -22.83 -43.86 5.24
CA LEU A 1156 -23.51 -45.11 5.60
C LEU A 1156 -22.58 -46.33 5.62
N SER A 1157 -21.38 -46.25 5.02
CA SER A 1157 -20.41 -47.36 5.05
C SER A 1157 -19.89 -47.67 6.46
N LYS A 1158 -20.01 -46.71 7.39
CA LYS A 1158 -19.53 -46.83 8.78
C LYS A 1158 -20.50 -47.55 9.71
N LYS A 1159 -21.73 -47.85 9.26
CA LYS A 1159 -22.78 -48.54 10.05
C LYS A 1159 -22.93 -48.00 11.48
N GLU A 1160 -23.04 -46.68 11.59
CA GLU A 1160 -23.18 -46.02 12.89
C GLU A 1160 -24.54 -46.34 13.55
N PRO A 1161 -24.56 -46.84 14.79
CA PRO A 1161 -25.79 -47.11 15.51
C PRO A 1161 -26.61 -45.88 15.85
N PHE A 1162 -27.93 -45.99 15.77
CA PHE A 1162 -28.84 -44.92 16.14
C PHE A 1162 -28.88 -44.70 17.67
N SER A 1163 -28.64 -45.74 18.48
CA SER A 1163 -28.64 -45.65 19.95
C SER A 1163 -27.68 -44.60 20.51
N ASN A 1164 -26.52 -44.39 19.87
CA ASN A 1164 -25.52 -43.38 20.28
C ASN A 1164 -26.10 -41.95 20.32
N TRP A 1165 -27.19 -41.70 19.58
CA TRP A 1165 -27.87 -40.42 19.52
C TRP A 1165 -28.97 -40.29 20.56
N LEU A 1166 -29.58 -41.42 20.95
CA LEU A 1166 -30.53 -41.48 22.06
C LEU A 1166 -29.80 -41.33 23.42
N ASP A 1167 -28.57 -41.82 23.54
CA ASP A 1167 -27.74 -41.66 24.75
C ASP A 1167 -27.50 -40.18 25.12
N LYS A 1168 -27.59 -39.25 24.14
CA LYS A 1168 -27.47 -37.80 24.37
C LYS A 1168 -28.72 -37.15 24.97
N VAL A 1169 -29.84 -37.88 25.06
CA VAL A 1169 -31.15 -37.39 25.53
C VAL A 1169 -31.46 -37.84 26.98
N MET A 1170 -30.47 -38.41 27.70
CA MET A 1170 -30.55 -38.85 29.11
C MET A 1170 -31.56 -40.00 29.36
N PHE A 1171 -31.27 -41.19 28.82
CA PHE A 1171 -31.85 -42.46 29.26
C PHE A 1171 -30.90 -43.19 30.22
N TYR A 1172 -31.42 -43.94 31.19
CA TYR A 1172 -30.62 -44.83 32.03
C TYR A 1172 -30.29 -46.14 31.26
N ASP A 1173 -29.17 -46.79 31.57
CA ASP A 1173 -28.71 -47.99 30.84
C ASP A 1173 -29.75 -49.14 30.81
N ASN A 1174 -30.59 -49.22 31.83
CA ASN A 1174 -31.70 -50.19 31.94
C ASN A 1174 -32.92 -49.85 31.06
N GLU A 1175 -33.09 -48.59 30.64
CA GLU A 1175 -34.23 -48.16 29.81
C GLU A 1175 -34.01 -48.48 28.32
N LEU A 1176 -32.73 -48.57 27.90
CA LEU A 1176 -32.33 -48.98 26.55
C LEU A 1176 -31.79 -50.42 26.50
N GLU A 1177 -31.99 -51.23 27.55
CA GLU A 1177 -31.43 -52.59 27.67
C GLU A 1177 -31.84 -53.50 26.49
N PHE A 1178 -33.11 -53.43 26.09
CA PHE A 1178 -33.66 -54.22 24.99
C PHE A 1178 -33.71 -53.46 23.65
N PHE A 1179 -33.13 -52.25 23.58
CA PHE A 1179 -33.04 -51.48 22.35
C PHE A 1179 -32.02 -52.14 21.40
N PRO A 1180 -32.28 -52.21 20.08
CA PRO A 1180 -31.38 -52.85 19.12
C PRO A 1180 -30.13 -51.99 18.82
N LYS A 1181 -29.21 -51.88 19.79
CA LYS A 1181 -28.04 -50.98 19.76
C LYS A 1181 -27.02 -51.28 18.66
N GLU A 1182 -26.98 -52.48 18.09
CA GLU A 1182 -26.00 -52.82 17.04
C GLU A 1182 -26.61 -52.89 15.64
N LEU A 1183 -27.87 -53.33 15.53
CA LEU A 1183 -28.53 -53.56 14.24
C LEU A 1183 -29.31 -52.35 13.73
N LEU A 1184 -29.78 -51.47 14.62
CA LEU A 1184 -30.50 -50.27 14.21
C LEU A 1184 -29.51 -49.13 13.94
N THR A 1185 -29.12 -49.02 12.67
CA THR A 1185 -28.30 -47.92 12.14
C THR A 1185 -29.17 -46.85 11.46
N TRP A 1186 -28.57 -45.70 11.14
CA TRP A 1186 -29.29 -44.57 10.51
C TRP A 1186 -30.03 -44.93 9.21
N GLU A 1187 -29.54 -45.88 8.43
CA GLU A 1187 -30.17 -46.35 7.19
C GLU A 1187 -31.59 -46.93 7.41
N TYR A 1188 -31.85 -47.51 8.57
CA TYR A 1188 -33.14 -48.13 8.93
C TYR A 1188 -34.04 -47.23 9.78
N CYS A 1189 -33.61 -46.00 10.07
CA CYS A 1189 -34.21 -45.12 11.08
C CYS A 1189 -35.71 -44.86 10.87
N ALA A 1190 -36.14 -44.51 9.65
CA ALA A 1190 -37.54 -44.17 9.39
C ALA A 1190 -38.48 -45.37 9.49
N ASN A 1191 -38.13 -46.48 8.84
CA ASN A 1191 -38.94 -47.69 8.87
C ASN A 1191 -38.89 -48.37 10.25
N GLY A 1192 -37.77 -48.25 10.98
CA GLY A 1192 -37.62 -48.71 12.36
C GLY A 1192 -38.58 -47.99 13.30
N TYR A 1193 -38.63 -46.66 13.20
CA TYR A 1193 -39.57 -45.83 13.95
C TYR A 1193 -41.02 -46.18 13.64
N ALA A 1194 -41.39 -46.24 12.35
CA ALA A 1194 -42.75 -46.54 11.94
C ALA A 1194 -43.22 -47.93 12.41
N TYR A 1195 -42.34 -48.93 12.32
CA TYR A 1195 -42.63 -50.29 12.78
C TYR A 1195 -42.78 -50.39 14.30
N LEU A 1196 -41.92 -49.74 15.08
CA LEU A 1196 -42.04 -49.70 16.53
C LEU A 1196 -43.31 -48.94 16.97
N TYR A 1197 -43.66 -47.85 16.27
CA TYR A 1197 -44.89 -47.09 16.52
C TYR A 1197 -46.15 -47.90 16.22
N GLU A 1198 -46.14 -48.70 15.14
CA GLU A 1198 -47.22 -49.63 14.80
C GLU A 1198 -47.41 -50.70 15.89
N LEU A 1199 -46.31 -51.33 16.34
CA LEU A 1199 -46.33 -52.29 17.45
C LEU A 1199 -46.82 -51.65 18.75
N PHE A 1200 -46.40 -50.43 19.04
CA PHE A 1200 -46.81 -49.68 20.23
C PHE A 1200 -48.32 -49.41 20.26
N ASN A 1201 -48.89 -48.97 19.14
CA ASN A 1201 -50.34 -48.78 19.04
C ASN A 1201 -51.10 -50.10 19.09
N ALA A 1202 -50.61 -51.16 18.44
CA ALA A 1202 -51.24 -52.48 18.50
C ALA A 1202 -51.28 -53.04 19.93
N THR A 1203 -50.25 -52.73 20.75
CA THR A 1203 -50.17 -53.19 22.15
C THR A 1203 -51.07 -52.35 23.08
N GLN A 1204 -51.28 -51.06 22.79
CA GLN A 1204 -52.25 -50.22 23.52
C GLN A 1204 -53.72 -50.65 23.33
N VAL A 1205 -54.04 -51.34 22.24
CA VAL A 1205 -55.40 -51.81 21.93
C VAL A 1205 -55.73 -53.14 22.64
N ILE A 1206 -54.74 -53.84 23.20
CA ILE A 1206 -54.91 -55.13 23.91
C ILE A 1206 -54.96 -54.96 25.44
N ASP A 1207 -54.64 -53.78 25.97
CA ASP A 1207 -54.67 -53.43 27.41
C ASP A 1207 -55.81 -52.47 27.78
N ILE A 1208 -56.92 -52.51 27.02
CA ILE A 1208 -58.23 -51.88 27.35
C ILE A 1208 -59.28 -52.97 27.60
#